data_AF-A0A0E0F3I1-F1
#
_entry.id   AF-A0A0E0F3I1-F1
#
_cell.length_a   1.000
_cell.length_b   1.000
_cell.length_c   1.000
_cell.angle_alpha   90.00
_cell.angle_beta   90.00
_cell.angle_gamma   90.00
#
_symmetry.space_group_name_H-M   'P 1'
#
loop_
_entity.id
_entity.type
_entity.pdbx_description
1 polymer ?
#
loop_
_entity_poly.entity_id
_entity_poly.type
_entity_poly.pdbx_seq_one_letter_code
_entity_poly.pdbx_strand_id
1 'polypeptide(L)'
;MSPPAIDGGDDCYVGPSLEAAVAWEAGKPLSIEEVEVAPPQAMEVRVKILYTALCHTDVYFWEAKGQTPVFPRILGHEAGGIVESVGEGVTELAPGDHVLPVFTGECKECDHCKSEESNMCDLLRINVDRGVMIGDGKSRFTIKGKPIFHFVGTSTFSEYTVIHVGCLAKINPEAPLDKVCILSCGFSTGFGATVNVAKPKKGQTVAIFGLGAVGLAAMEGARLSGASRIIGVDLNPAKFEQAKKFGCTDFVNPKDHSKPVHEVLIEMTNGGLDKAVECTGNINAMISCFECVHDGWGVAVLVGVPTKDDVFKTHPMNFLNEKTLKGTFFGNYKPRTDLPNVVELYMKKELELEKFITHTVPFSEINTAADSSQPQISPAAAHPTATHHRRRGRRKQRLQFRFQVEGEEARFVCHAAPLRPWFATQEDKEGRKWRNLTLHPPSSPFFLRGGGGAIYRRGLDFVGRRVMATAGKVIKCKAAVAWEAAKPLVIEEVEVAPPQAMEVRVKILFTSLCHTDVYFWEAKGQTPVFPRIFGHEAGGIVESVGEGVTDLAPGDHVLPVFTGECKECAHCKSAESNMCDLLRINTDRGVMIGDGKSRFSINGKPIYHFVGTSTFSEYTVMHVGCVAKINPAAPLDKVCVLSCGISTGLGATINVAKPPKGSTVAIFGLGAVGLAAAEGARIAGASRIIGIDLNANRFEEARKFGCTEFVNPKDHDKPVQQVLAEMTNGGVDRSVECTGNINAMIQAFECVHDGWGVAVLVGVPHKDAEFKTHPMNFLNERTLKGTFFGNYKPRTDLPNVVELYMKKELEVEKFITHSVPFSEINTAFDLMHKGEGIRCIIRMEN
;
A
#
# COMPACT_ATOMS: atom_id res chain seq x y z
N MET A 1 -42.52 -5.32 45.58
CA MET A 1 -42.46 -6.73 46.01
C MET A 1 -41.00 -7.13 45.98
N SER A 2 -40.47 -7.64 47.09
CA SER A 2 -39.07 -8.05 47.20
C SER A 2 -38.73 -9.18 46.21
N PRO A 3 -37.51 -9.23 45.65
CA PRO A 3 -37.07 -10.35 44.84
C PRO A 3 -36.95 -11.62 45.71
N PRO A 4 -37.23 -12.83 45.19
CA PRO A 4 -37.02 -14.06 45.94
C PRO A 4 -35.52 -14.33 46.11
N ALA A 5 -35.21 -14.96 47.24
CA ALA A 5 -33.86 -15.33 47.66
C ALA A 5 -33.19 -16.30 46.67
N ILE A 6 -31.88 -16.10 46.51
CA ILE A 6 -30.95 -17.03 45.87
C ILE A 6 -30.66 -18.12 46.89
N ASP A 7 -31.23 -19.31 46.71
CA ASP A 7 -30.75 -20.52 47.39
C ASP A 7 -29.61 -21.12 46.57
N GLY A 8 -28.47 -21.32 47.23
CA GLY A 8 -27.32 -22.01 46.69
C GLY A 8 -27.59 -23.51 46.62
N GLY A 9 -27.58 -24.04 45.41
CA GLY A 9 -27.52 -25.46 45.10
C GLY A 9 -26.89 -25.63 43.72
N ASP A 10 -25.94 -26.56 43.62
CA ASP A 10 -25.36 -27.06 42.37
C ASP A 10 -26.44 -27.77 41.52
N ASP A 11 -27.41 -27.02 41.03
CA ASP A 11 -28.36 -27.49 40.03
C ASP A 11 -27.73 -27.27 38.66
N CYS A 12 -27.24 -28.37 38.09
CA CYS A 12 -26.95 -28.49 36.67
C CYS A 12 -28.18 -28.01 35.89
N TYR A 13 -28.18 -26.77 35.39
CA TYR A 13 -29.18 -26.33 34.44
C TYR A 13 -29.04 -27.22 33.20
N VAL A 14 -29.89 -28.24 33.10
CA VAL A 14 -30.01 -29.08 31.91
C VAL A 14 -30.88 -28.28 30.95
N GLY A 15 -30.24 -27.47 30.10
CA GLY A 15 -30.90 -26.91 28.92
C GLY A 15 -31.50 -28.04 28.08
N PRO A 16 -32.41 -27.73 27.11
CA PRO A 16 -32.85 -28.75 26.16
C PRO A 16 -31.60 -29.40 25.54
N SER A 17 -31.57 -30.72 25.48
CA SER A 17 -30.49 -31.41 24.81
C SER A 17 -30.72 -31.32 23.30
N LEU A 18 -29.64 -31.00 22.57
CA LEU A 18 -29.71 -30.47 21.21
C LEU A 18 -28.60 -31.08 20.36
N GLU A 19 -28.82 -31.20 19.06
CA GLU A 19 -27.85 -31.81 18.16
C GLU A 19 -26.71 -30.85 17.80
N ALA A 20 -25.48 -31.36 17.82
CA ALA A 20 -24.30 -30.68 17.28
C ALA A 20 -23.39 -31.67 16.55
N ALA A 21 -22.69 -31.17 15.53
CA ALA A 21 -21.66 -31.93 14.84
C ALA A 21 -20.31 -31.70 15.53
N VAL A 22 -19.88 -32.69 16.30
CA VAL A 22 -18.66 -32.65 17.11
C VAL A 22 -17.50 -33.27 16.34
N ALA A 23 -16.43 -32.50 16.20
CA ALA A 23 -15.13 -33.00 15.78
C ALA A 23 -14.38 -33.54 17.01
N TRP A 24 -14.24 -34.85 17.10
CA TRP A 24 -13.51 -35.50 18.19
C TRP A 24 -12.00 -35.53 17.96
N GLU A 25 -11.60 -35.65 16.70
CA GLU A 25 -10.22 -35.76 16.27
C GLU A 25 -10.06 -35.13 14.88
N ALA A 26 -8.82 -34.76 14.54
CA ALA A 26 -8.50 -34.18 13.25
C ALA A 26 -8.82 -35.14 12.09
N GLY A 27 -9.54 -34.65 11.08
CA GLY A 27 -9.85 -35.36 9.84
C GLY A 27 -10.72 -36.62 9.99
N LYS A 28 -11.27 -36.88 11.18
CA LYS A 28 -12.26 -37.95 11.41
C LYS A 28 -13.67 -37.42 11.16
N PRO A 29 -14.59 -38.22 10.61
CA PRO A 29 -15.98 -37.81 10.41
C PRO A 29 -16.57 -37.14 11.66
N LEU A 30 -17.33 -36.07 11.45
CA LEU A 30 -18.03 -35.36 12.52
C LEU A 30 -19.09 -36.30 13.11
N SER A 31 -19.17 -36.36 14.43
CA SER A 31 -20.21 -37.14 15.12
C SER A 31 -21.39 -36.22 15.43
N ILE A 32 -22.61 -36.65 15.13
CA ILE A 32 -23.81 -35.96 15.61
C ILE A 32 -24.02 -36.39 17.06
N GLU A 33 -23.82 -35.46 17.97
CA GLU A 33 -23.91 -35.69 19.40
C GLU A 33 -25.01 -34.80 19.99
N GLU A 34 -25.63 -35.31 21.04
CA GLU A 34 -26.48 -34.53 21.92
C GLU A 34 -25.59 -33.73 22.88
N VAL A 35 -25.69 -32.40 22.81
CA VAL A 35 -24.89 -31.46 23.61
C VAL A 35 -25.78 -30.56 24.46
N GLU A 36 -25.26 -30.18 25.62
CA GLU A 36 -25.85 -29.18 26.50
C GLU A 36 -25.24 -27.80 26.18
N VAL A 37 -26.10 -26.80 25.97
CA VAL A 37 -25.69 -25.41 25.70
C VAL A 37 -26.08 -24.52 26.87
N ALA A 38 -25.09 -24.00 27.58
CA ALA A 38 -25.28 -23.11 28.72
C ALA A 38 -26.04 -21.81 28.33
N PRO A 39 -26.76 -21.17 29.26
CA PRO A 39 -27.33 -19.84 29.02
C PRO A 39 -26.23 -18.81 28.74
N PRO A 40 -26.54 -17.72 28.02
CA PRO A 40 -25.58 -16.66 27.75
C PRO A 40 -25.23 -15.90 29.02
N GLN A 41 -23.94 -15.55 29.18
CA GLN A 41 -23.47 -14.65 30.23
C GLN A 41 -23.39 -13.19 29.75
N ALA A 42 -22.80 -12.30 30.55
CA ALA A 42 -22.65 -10.89 30.20
C ALA A 42 -21.99 -10.71 28.82
N MET A 43 -22.56 -9.82 28.00
CA MET A 43 -22.17 -9.55 26.61
C MET A 43 -22.28 -10.75 25.65
N GLU A 44 -22.93 -11.83 26.06
CA GLU A 44 -23.18 -13.02 25.23
C GLU A 44 -24.65 -13.13 24.83
N VAL A 45 -24.89 -13.83 23.73
CA VAL A 45 -26.20 -14.05 23.15
C VAL A 45 -26.30 -15.51 22.76
N ARG A 46 -27.37 -16.18 23.15
CA ARG A 46 -27.68 -17.53 22.69
C ARG A 46 -28.57 -17.44 21.45
N VAL A 47 -28.11 -18.08 20.37
CA VAL A 47 -28.75 -18.03 19.05
C VAL A 47 -29.20 -19.43 18.68
N LYS A 48 -30.45 -19.55 18.23
CA LYS A 48 -30.96 -20.74 17.55
C LYS A 48 -30.54 -20.68 16.09
N ILE A 49 -29.69 -21.61 15.67
CA ILE A 49 -29.22 -21.73 14.29
C ILE A 49 -30.29 -22.44 13.48
N LEU A 50 -30.68 -21.85 12.34
CA LEU A 50 -31.65 -22.45 11.42
C LEU A 50 -30.98 -22.98 10.16
N TYR A 51 -29.94 -22.28 9.69
CA TYR A 51 -29.14 -22.67 8.54
C TYR A 51 -27.68 -22.40 8.83
N THR A 52 -26.82 -23.33 8.42
CA THR A 52 -25.37 -23.20 8.53
C THR A 52 -24.76 -23.52 7.16
N ALA A 53 -23.70 -22.80 6.81
CA ALA A 53 -22.98 -23.02 5.57
C ALA A 53 -21.60 -23.60 5.85
N LEU A 54 -21.14 -24.45 4.94
CA LEU A 54 -19.83 -25.08 5.03
C LEU A 54 -18.81 -24.22 4.27
N CYS A 55 -17.80 -23.74 4.98
CA CYS A 55 -16.69 -23.00 4.39
C CYS A 55 -15.44 -23.87 4.31
N HIS A 56 -14.56 -23.59 3.33
CA HIS A 56 -13.28 -24.30 3.22
C HIS A 56 -12.42 -24.14 4.48
N THR A 57 -12.59 -23.03 5.20
CA THR A 57 -11.96 -22.79 6.51
C THR A 57 -12.35 -23.86 7.52
N ASP A 58 -13.62 -24.27 7.59
CA ASP A 58 -14.06 -25.33 8.52
C ASP A 58 -13.32 -26.64 8.24
N VAL A 59 -13.19 -27.01 6.96
CA VAL A 59 -12.48 -28.22 6.52
C VAL A 59 -10.99 -28.15 6.82
N TYR A 60 -10.35 -27.00 6.55
CA TYR A 60 -8.94 -26.79 6.81
C TYR A 60 -8.58 -27.01 8.29
N PHE A 61 -9.40 -26.46 9.20
CA PHE A 61 -9.22 -26.62 10.64
C PHE A 61 -9.65 -27.99 11.16
N TRP A 62 -10.67 -28.59 10.55
CA TRP A 62 -11.07 -29.96 10.83
C TRP A 62 -9.93 -30.96 10.56
N GLU A 63 -9.20 -30.80 9.45
CA GLU A 63 -8.09 -31.69 9.08
C GLU A 63 -6.79 -31.42 9.87
N ALA A 64 -6.75 -30.41 10.74
CA ALA A 64 -5.54 -29.96 11.45
C ALA A 64 -4.34 -29.65 10.53
N LYS A 65 -4.59 -29.19 9.30
CA LYS A 65 -3.51 -28.83 8.38
C LYS A 65 -2.76 -27.61 8.93
N GLY A 66 -1.54 -27.82 9.42
CA GLY A 66 -0.61 -26.75 9.80
C GLY A 66 -0.83 -26.07 11.17
N GLN A 67 -1.76 -26.54 12.01
CA GLN A 67 -1.94 -26.07 13.39
C GLN A 67 -2.26 -27.24 14.34
N THR A 68 -2.27 -27.00 15.66
CA THR A 68 -2.68 -27.99 16.67
C THR A 68 -4.09 -27.62 17.15
N PRO A 69 -5.18 -28.09 16.51
CA PRO A 69 -6.52 -27.70 16.91
C PRO A 69 -6.84 -28.28 18.28
N VAL A 70 -7.60 -27.54 19.07
CA VAL A 70 -8.13 -28.04 20.34
C VAL A 70 -9.35 -28.92 20.04
N PHE A 71 -9.31 -30.18 20.47
CA PHE A 71 -10.41 -31.14 20.34
C PHE A 71 -10.80 -31.68 21.74
N PRO A 72 -12.07 -32.11 21.96
CA PRO A 72 -13.18 -32.09 21.01
C PRO A 72 -13.73 -30.68 20.79
N ARG A 73 -14.25 -30.37 19.59
CA ARG A 73 -14.79 -29.05 19.27
C ARG A 73 -15.98 -29.08 18.32
N ILE A 74 -16.80 -28.03 18.36
CA ILE A 74 -17.88 -27.79 17.39
C ILE A 74 -17.40 -26.74 16.39
N LEU A 75 -17.34 -27.11 15.10
CA LEU A 75 -16.93 -26.24 13.99
C LEU A 75 -18.10 -25.36 13.49
N GLY A 76 -17.91 -24.68 12.35
CA GLY A 76 -18.91 -23.82 11.73
C GLY A 76 -18.79 -22.37 12.18
N HIS A 77 -18.85 -21.47 11.20
CA HIS A 77 -18.83 -20.02 11.44
C HIS A 77 -19.67 -19.20 10.45
N GLU A 78 -20.32 -19.86 9.49
CA GLU A 78 -21.28 -19.26 8.58
C GLU A 78 -22.69 -19.76 8.92
N ALA A 79 -23.61 -18.87 9.30
CA ALA A 79 -24.97 -19.27 9.65
C ALA A 79 -25.98 -18.13 9.60
N GLY A 80 -27.26 -18.51 9.55
CA GLY A 80 -28.40 -17.65 9.82
C GLY A 80 -29.20 -18.21 10.99
N GLY A 81 -29.52 -17.35 11.96
CA GLY A 81 -30.22 -17.77 13.18
C GLY A 81 -31.10 -16.68 13.77
N ILE A 82 -31.80 -17.07 14.84
CA ILE A 82 -32.69 -16.20 15.60
C ILE A 82 -32.18 -16.14 17.04
N VAL A 83 -32.10 -14.93 17.60
CA VAL A 83 -31.75 -14.73 19.02
C VAL A 83 -32.80 -15.41 19.89
N GLU A 84 -32.35 -16.31 20.77
CA GLU A 84 -33.23 -16.99 21.73
C GLU A 84 -33.19 -16.31 23.10
N SER A 85 -32.00 -15.98 23.59
CA SER A 85 -31.81 -15.25 24.85
C SER A 85 -30.56 -14.39 24.82
N VAL A 86 -30.53 -13.36 25.66
CA VAL A 86 -29.43 -12.41 25.79
C VAL A 86 -28.96 -12.38 27.23
N GLY A 87 -27.66 -12.25 27.44
CA GLY A 87 -27.08 -12.05 28.76
C GLY A 87 -26.99 -10.58 29.16
N GLU A 88 -26.46 -10.34 30.36
CA GLU A 88 -26.33 -9.00 30.93
C GLU A 88 -25.51 -8.05 30.02
N GLY A 89 -25.92 -6.78 29.91
CA GLY A 89 -25.18 -5.77 29.13
C GLY A 89 -25.42 -5.79 27.62
N VAL A 90 -26.12 -6.79 27.08
CA VAL A 90 -26.59 -6.78 25.69
C VAL A 90 -27.78 -5.84 25.55
N THR A 91 -27.66 -4.81 24.72
CA THR A 91 -28.71 -3.77 24.56
C THR A 91 -29.23 -3.63 23.14
N GLU A 92 -28.46 -4.08 22.16
CA GLU A 92 -28.71 -3.95 20.73
C GLU A 92 -29.46 -5.15 20.10
N LEU A 93 -29.58 -6.24 20.84
CA LEU A 93 -30.25 -7.48 20.42
C LEU A 93 -31.30 -7.90 21.44
N ALA A 94 -32.39 -8.48 20.96
CA ALA A 94 -33.46 -9.05 21.77
C ALA A 94 -33.90 -10.42 21.22
N PRO A 95 -34.51 -11.28 22.06
CA PRO A 95 -35.14 -12.51 21.59
C PRO A 95 -36.07 -12.27 20.39
N GLY A 96 -35.93 -13.10 19.35
CA GLY A 96 -36.64 -12.97 18.08
C GLY A 96 -35.91 -12.19 17.00
N ASP A 97 -34.81 -11.49 17.30
CA ASP A 97 -34.01 -10.81 16.28
C ASP A 97 -33.31 -11.83 15.34
N HIS A 98 -33.32 -11.54 14.04
CA HIS A 98 -32.60 -12.34 13.04
C HIS A 98 -31.14 -11.86 12.97
N VAL A 99 -30.21 -12.81 13.00
CA VAL A 99 -28.78 -12.53 13.11
C VAL A 99 -27.92 -13.44 12.24
N LEU A 100 -26.78 -12.90 11.79
CA LEU A 100 -25.68 -13.67 11.22
C LEU A 100 -24.50 -13.71 12.21
N PRO A 101 -24.09 -14.90 12.68
CA PRO A 101 -22.78 -15.09 13.32
C PRO A 101 -21.64 -14.73 12.38
N VAL A 102 -20.67 -13.96 12.89
CA VAL A 102 -19.46 -13.56 12.14
C VAL A 102 -18.22 -13.86 12.96
N PHE A 103 -17.21 -14.47 12.35
CA PHE A 103 -15.97 -14.92 13.03
C PHE A 103 -15.01 -13.78 13.39
N THR A 104 -15.20 -12.61 12.78
CA THR A 104 -14.60 -11.34 13.20
C THR A 104 -15.69 -10.47 13.81
N GLY A 105 -15.35 -9.70 14.84
CA GLY A 105 -16.33 -8.90 15.59
C GLY A 105 -16.07 -7.40 15.56
N GLU A 106 -16.99 -6.65 16.15
CA GLU A 106 -16.94 -5.19 16.28
C GLU A 106 -17.32 -4.80 17.72
N CYS A 107 -16.36 -4.29 18.49
CA CYS A 107 -16.60 -3.81 19.85
C CYS A 107 -17.07 -2.34 19.89
N LYS A 108 -16.93 -1.60 18.78
CA LYS A 108 -17.28 -0.17 18.61
C LYS A 108 -16.45 0.82 19.45
N GLU A 109 -15.60 0.34 20.34
CA GLU A 109 -14.85 1.18 21.27
C GLU A 109 -13.36 1.31 20.96
N CYS A 110 -12.74 0.32 20.32
CA CYS A 110 -11.32 0.36 20.01
C CYS A 110 -11.00 1.22 18.78
N ASP A 111 -9.72 1.57 18.60
CA ASP A 111 -9.28 2.47 17.53
C ASP A 111 -9.56 1.89 16.14
N HIS A 112 -9.39 0.58 15.94
CA HIS A 112 -9.82 -0.10 14.70
C HIS A 112 -11.32 0.04 14.44
N CYS A 113 -12.17 -0.14 15.46
CA CYS A 113 -13.62 -0.02 15.28
C CYS A 113 -14.04 1.44 15.01
N LYS A 114 -13.32 2.42 15.55
CA LYS A 114 -13.57 3.86 15.32
C LYS A 114 -13.01 4.35 13.99
N SER A 115 -11.96 3.72 13.46
CA SER A 115 -11.35 4.04 12.18
C SER A 115 -12.26 3.69 11.00
N GLU A 116 -12.38 4.57 10.00
CA GLU A 116 -13.06 4.25 8.74
C GLU A 116 -12.18 3.42 7.79
N GLU A 117 -10.89 3.26 8.09
CA GLU A 117 -9.93 2.58 7.22
C GLU A 117 -9.76 1.08 7.55
N SER A 118 -10.27 0.60 8.69
CA SER A 118 -10.04 -0.78 9.17
C SER A 118 -11.30 -1.48 9.73
N ASN A 119 -11.29 -2.81 9.67
CA ASN A 119 -12.27 -3.69 10.32
C ASN A 119 -11.66 -4.63 11.38
N MET A 120 -10.41 -4.41 11.79
CA MET A 120 -9.62 -5.35 12.60
C MET A 120 -9.78 -5.11 14.12
N CYS A 121 -11.00 -5.32 14.66
CA CYS A 121 -11.30 -5.11 16.08
C CYS A 121 -10.27 -5.75 17.04
N ASP A 122 -9.75 -4.98 17.99
CA ASP A 122 -8.74 -5.45 18.97
C ASP A 122 -9.29 -6.52 19.91
N LEU A 123 -10.51 -6.33 20.39
CA LEU A 123 -11.14 -7.22 21.37
C LEU A 123 -11.58 -8.54 20.72
N LEU A 124 -12.19 -8.45 19.54
CA LEU A 124 -12.88 -9.56 18.87
C LEU A 124 -12.14 -10.04 17.64
N ARG A 125 -10.81 -9.83 17.62
CA ARG A 125 -9.93 -10.38 16.61
C ARG A 125 -10.02 -11.91 16.63
N ILE A 126 -10.03 -12.51 15.43
CA ILE A 126 -10.08 -13.97 15.28
C ILE A 126 -8.96 -14.63 16.10
N ASN A 127 -9.34 -15.66 16.87
CA ASN A 127 -8.41 -16.52 17.58
C ASN A 127 -8.90 -17.96 17.51
N VAL A 128 -8.21 -18.76 16.70
CA VAL A 128 -8.57 -20.15 16.38
C VAL A 128 -8.22 -21.14 17.50
N ASP A 129 -7.27 -20.77 18.36
CA ASP A 129 -6.75 -21.59 19.45
C ASP A 129 -7.49 -21.38 20.78
N ARG A 130 -8.23 -20.27 20.92
CA ARG A 130 -8.91 -19.90 22.18
C ARG A 130 -9.82 -21.02 22.69
N GLY A 131 -10.69 -21.56 21.83
CA GLY A 131 -11.59 -22.67 22.18
C GLY A 131 -12.68 -22.35 23.23
N VAL A 132 -12.71 -21.13 23.78
CA VAL A 132 -13.59 -20.72 24.88
C VAL A 132 -14.11 -19.29 24.69
N MET A 133 -15.11 -18.90 25.47
CA MET A 133 -15.66 -17.55 25.45
C MET A 133 -14.66 -16.52 25.96
N ILE A 134 -14.72 -15.30 25.41
CA ILE A 134 -13.77 -14.22 25.75
C ILE A 134 -13.97 -13.66 27.16
N GLY A 135 -15.20 -13.70 27.69
CA GLY A 135 -15.53 -13.07 28.97
C GLY A 135 -14.96 -13.80 30.18
N ASP A 136 -15.18 -15.12 30.27
CA ASP A 136 -14.82 -15.93 31.44
C ASP A 136 -13.82 -17.06 31.14
N GLY A 137 -13.38 -17.21 29.88
CA GLY A 137 -12.47 -18.27 29.48
C GLY A 137 -13.07 -19.69 29.58
N LYS A 138 -14.40 -19.83 29.63
CA LYS A 138 -15.07 -21.14 29.71
C LYS A 138 -15.79 -21.47 28.40
N SER A 139 -16.02 -22.77 28.19
CA SER A 139 -16.93 -23.20 27.13
C SER A 139 -18.39 -22.99 27.54
N ARG A 140 -19.28 -22.98 26.56
CA ARG A 140 -20.73 -23.01 26.71
C ARG A 140 -21.33 -24.34 26.27
N PHE A 141 -20.49 -25.28 25.83
CA PHE A 141 -20.88 -26.61 25.39
C PHE A 141 -20.38 -27.67 26.37
N THR A 142 -21.27 -28.56 26.80
CA THR A 142 -20.94 -29.74 27.58
C THR A 142 -21.53 -31.00 26.97
N ILE A 143 -20.81 -32.12 27.08
CA ILE A 143 -21.33 -33.47 26.81
C ILE A 143 -21.05 -34.35 28.02
N LYS A 144 -22.10 -34.87 28.66
CA LYS A 144 -21.99 -35.71 29.87
C LYS A 144 -21.10 -35.05 30.94
N GLY A 145 -21.28 -33.74 31.15
CA GLY A 145 -20.51 -32.92 32.10
C GLY A 145 -19.07 -32.57 31.68
N LYS A 146 -18.62 -32.92 30.47
CA LYS A 146 -17.28 -32.57 29.96
C LYS A 146 -17.36 -31.43 28.95
N PRO A 147 -16.47 -30.42 29.00
CA PRO A 147 -16.51 -29.30 28.07
C PRO A 147 -16.11 -29.72 26.65
N ILE A 148 -16.77 -29.13 25.65
CA ILE A 148 -16.40 -29.17 24.23
C ILE A 148 -15.96 -27.76 23.81
N PHE A 149 -14.92 -27.61 23.01
CA PHE A 149 -14.39 -26.29 22.65
C PHE A 149 -15.17 -25.61 21.52
N HIS A 150 -15.21 -24.28 21.60
CA HIS A 150 -15.71 -23.39 20.55
C HIS A 150 -14.73 -23.32 19.37
N PHE A 151 -15.27 -22.93 18.21
CA PHE A 151 -14.52 -22.62 16.99
C PHE A 151 -14.77 -21.17 16.60
N VAL A 152 -13.71 -20.37 16.56
CA VAL A 152 -13.70 -18.94 16.22
C VAL A 152 -14.80 -18.11 16.91
N GLY A 153 -15.26 -18.55 18.08
CA GLY A 153 -16.31 -17.89 18.87
C GLY A 153 -17.73 -17.98 18.31
N THR A 154 -17.99 -18.86 17.34
CA THR A 154 -19.31 -18.98 16.70
C THR A 154 -19.89 -20.40 16.77
N SER A 155 -19.13 -21.44 16.40
CA SER A 155 -19.53 -22.85 16.51
C SER A 155 -20.91 -23.16 15.94
N THR A 156 -21.15 -22.77 14.68
CA THR A 156 -22.47 -22.82 14.05
C THR A 156 -22.89 -24.21 13.55
N PHE A 157 -22.07 -25.25 13.73
CA PHE A 157 -22.49 -26.64 13.53
C PHE A 157 -23.17 -27.21 14.80
N SER A 158 -24.12 -26.45 15.33
CA SER A 158 -24.98 -26.83 16.45
C SER A 158 -26.32 -26.10 16.31
N GLU A 159 -27.42 -26.73 16.75
CA GLU A 159 -28.74 -26.11 16.75
C GLU A 159 -28.79 -24.83 17.60
N TYR A 160 -27.99 -24.75 18.66
CA TYR A 160 -27.84 -23.56 19.49
C TYR A 160 -26.39 -23.28 19.78
N THR A 161 -26.03 -22.00 19.81
CA THR A 161 -24.68 -21.57 20.18
C THR A 161 -24.76 -20.28 20.98
N VAL A 162 -23.72 -20.02 21.77
CA VAL A 162 -23.57 -18.78 22.53
C VAL A 162 -22.41 -18.00 21.96
N ILE A 163 -22.68 -16.76 21.56
CA ILE A 163 -21.78 -15.91 20.80
C ILE A 163 -21.68 -14.55 21.51
N HIS A 164 -20.49 -13.95 21.52
CA HIS A 164 -20.33 -12.58 22.00
C HIS A 164 -21.15 -11.61 21.11
N VAL A 165 -21.90 -10.67 21.71
CA VAL A 165 -22.78 -9.74 20.98
C VAL A 165 -22.07 -8.98 19.85
N GLY A 166 -20.80 -8.64 20.06
CA GLY A 166 -19.95 -8.00 19.06
C GLY A 166 -19.65 -8.84 17.81
N CYS A 167 -19.97 -10.14 17.79
CA CYS A 167 -19.81 -11.06 16.67
C CYS A 167 -21.14 -11.45 16.02
N LEU A 168 -22.20 -10.67 16.25
CA LEU A 168 -23.53 -10.88 15.66
C LEU A 168 -23.99 -9.66 14.89
N ALA A 169 -24.22 -9.84 13.58
CA ALA A 169 -24.84 -8.82 12.75
C ALA A 169 -26.38 -8.99 12.81
N LYS A 170 -27.09 -7.97 13.31
CA LYS A 170 -28.55 -7.89 13.25
C LYS A 170 -28.98 -7.59 11.83
N ILE A 171 -29.87 -8.40 11.27
CA ILE A 171 -30.31 -8.26 9.88
C ILE A 171 -31.82 -8.09 9.78
N ASN A 172 -32.29 -7.79 8.57
CA ASN A 172 -33.70 -7.74 8.24
C ASN A 172 -34.39 -9.08 8.55
N PRO A 173 -35.48 -9.10 9.35
CA PRO A 173 -36.18 -10.35 9.69
C PRO A 173 -36.85 -11.02 8.50
N GLU A 174 -37.10 -10.30 7.41
CA GLU A 174 -37.63 -10.87 6.16
C GLU A 174 -36.55 -11.52 5.28
N ALA A 175 -35.27 -11.36 5.63
CA ALA A 175 -34.18 -11.96 4.87
C ALA A 175 -34.21 -13.49 4.97
N PRO A 176 -34.16 -14.22 3.84
CA PRO A 176 -34.17 -15.67 3.84
C PRO A 176 -32.84 -16.20 4.36
N LEU A 177 -32.84 -16.70 5.60
CA LEU A 177 -31.64 -17.14 6.31
C LEU A 177 -30.89 -18.28 5.62
N ASP A 178 -31.56 -19.09 4.80
CA ASP A 178 -30.94 -20.14 3.97
C ASP A 178 -30.14 -19.58 2.79
N LYS A 179 -30.34 -18.30 2.44
CA LYS A 179 -29.60 -17.60 1.38
C LYS A 179 -28.54 -16.67 1.93
N VAL A 180 -28.85 -15.92 2.98
CA VAL A 180 -27.94 -14.89 3.51
C VAL A 180 -26.87 -15.43 4.45
N CYS A 181 -26.96 -16.69 4.90
CA CYS A 181 -25.98 -17.30 5.80
C CYS A 181 -24.54 -17.32 5.24
N ILE A 182 -24.37 -17.37 3.92
CA ILE A 182 -23.05 -17.37 3.25
C ILE A 182 -22.35 -16.00 3.27
N LEU A 183 -23.05 -14.94 3.68
CA LEU A 183 -22.50 -13.59 3.71
C LEU A 183 -21.48 -13.40 4.84
N SER A 184 -21.48 -14.22 5.89
CA SER A 184 -20.64 -13.98 7.06
C SER A 184 -19.19 -14.50 6.94
N CYS A 185 -18.78 -15.03 5.79
CA CYS A 185 -17.37 -15.29 5.50
C CYS A 185 -17.02 -15.22 4.01
N GLY A 186 -17.14 -16.32 3.26
CA GLY A 186 -16.53 -16.43 1.93
C GLY A 186 -17.00 -15.36 0.93
N PHE A 187 -18.30 -15.07 0.91
CA PHE A 187 -18.87 -14.08 0.00
C PHE A 187 -18.37 -12.66 0.31
N SER A 188 -18.57 -12.17 1.54
CA SER A 188 -18.19 -10.79 1.91
C SER A 188 -16.70 -10.55 1.80
N THR A 189 -15.90 -11.57 2.10
CA THR A 189 -14.45 -11.54 1.94
C THR A 189 -14.04 -11.22 0.50
N GLY A 190 -14.57 -11.97 -0.48
CA GLY A 190 -14.25 -11.76 -1.89
C GLY A 190 -14.90 -10.51 -2.47
N PHE A 191 -16.20 -10.35 -2.23
CA PHE A 191 -16.97 -9.21 -2.73
C PHE A 191 -16.39 -7.89 -2.22
N GLY A 192 -16.16 -7.77 -0.91
CA GLY A 192 -15.56 -6.60 -0.27
C GLY A 192 -14.13 -6.34 -0.71
N ALA A 193 -13.30 -7.38 -0.88
CA ALA A 193 -11.94 -7.20 -1.41
C ALA A 193 -11.95 -6.50 -2.78
N THR A 194 -12.95 -6.78 -3.61
CA THR A 194 -13.10 -6.07 -4.88
C THR A 194 -13.74 -4.69 -4.71
N VAL A 195 -14.92 -4.57 -4.11
CA VAL A 195 -15.69 -3.31 -4.11
C VAL A 195 -15.18 -2.27 -3.12
N ASN A 196 -14.56 -2.70 -2.01
CA ASN A 196 -14.04 -1.82 -0.97
C ASN A 196 -12.52 -1.61 -1.07
N VAL A 197 -11.76 -2.55 -1.60
CA VAL A 197 -10.28 -2.49 -1.54
C VAL A 197 -9.63 -2.28 -2.91
N ALA A 198 -9.94 -3.13 -3.88
CA ALA A 198 -9.46 -2.99 -5.25
C ALA A 198 -10.11 -1.79 -5.96
N LYS A 199 -11.41 -1.58 -5.74
CA LYS A 199 -12.24 -0.50 -6.31
C LYS A 199 -12.04 -0.35 -7.83
N PRO A 200 -12.30 -1.38 -8.65
CA PRO A 200 -12.21 -1.25 -10.10
C PRO A 200 -13.18 -0.16 -10.61
N LYS A 201 -12.75 0.56 -11.64
CA LYS A 201 -13.56 1.57 -12.33
C LYS A 201 -14.22 0.95 -13.56
N LYS A 202 -15.30 1.58 -14.03
CA LYS A 202 -15.98 1.19 -15.25
C LYS A 202 -15.01 1.07 -16.42
N GLY A 203 -15.05 -0.05 -17.14
CA GLY A 203 -14.22 -0.29 -18.31
C GLY A 203 -12.83 -0.89 -18.03
N GLN A 204 -12.43 -1.03 -16.76
CA GLN A 204 -11.13 -1.59 -16.40
C GLN A 204 -11.06 -3.12 -16.59
N THR A 205 -9.82 -3.62 -16.73
CA THR A 205 -9.51 -5.05 -16.78
C THR A 205 -9.11 -5.56 -15.40
N VAL A 206 -9.78 -6.61 -14.93
CA VAL A 206 -9.57 -7.19 -13.60
C VAL A 206 -9.21 -8.67 -13.72
N ALA A 207 -8.20 -9.14 -12.98
CA ALA A 207 -7.94 -10.57 -12.85
C ALA A 207 -8.29 -11.09 -11.44
N ILE A 208 -8.86 -12.29 -11.37
CA ILE A 208 -9.18 -12.97 -10.12
C ILE A 208 -8.46 -14.30 -10.09
N PHE A 209 -7.54 -14.47 -9.13
CA PHE A 209 -6.78 -15.70 -8.93
C PHE A 209 -7.50 -16.61 -7.93
N GLY A 210 -7.88 -17.80 -8.39
CA GLY A 210 -8.62 -18.80 -7.61
C GLY A 210 -10.13 -18.62 -7.73
N LEU A 211 -10.79 -19.50 -8.48
CA LEU A 211 -12.23 -19.46 -8.73
C LEU A 211 -13.01 -20.34 -7.73
N GLY A 212 -12.69 -20.20 -6.44
CA GLY A 212 -13.50 -20.71 -5.33
C GLY A 212 -14.61 -19.74 -4.93
N ALA A 213 -15.34 -19.99 -3.84
CA ALA A 213 -16.42 -19.11 -3.37
C ALA A 213 -15.98 -17.64 -3.21
N VAL A 214 -14.82 -17.41 -2.58
CA VAL A 214 -14.22 -16.08 -2.42
C VAL A 214 -13.93 -15.43 -3.78
N GLY A 215 -13.28 -16.16 -4.69
CA GLY A 215 -12.97 -15.62 -6.02
C GLY A 215 -14.20 -15.34 -6.87
N LEU A 216 -15.21 -16.18 -6.83
CA LEU A 216 -16.48 -15.94 -7.53
C LEU A 216 -17.20 -14.70 -6.96
N ALA A 217 -17.13 -14.46 -5.65
CA ALA A 217 -17.64 -13.24 -5.04
C ALA A 217 -16.82 -11.99 -5.42
N ALA A 218 -15.49 -12.12 -5.50
CA ALA A 218 -14.61 -11.07 -6.00
C ALA A 218 -14.90 -10.72 -7.47
N MET A 219 -15.21 -11.73 -8.29
CA MET A 219 -15.61 -11.60 -9.68
C MET A 219 -16.95 -10.88 -9.83
N GLU A 220 -17.94 -11.24 -9.01
CA GLU A 220 -19.22 -10.55 -8.93
C GLU A 220 -19.03 -9.07 -8.54
N GLY A 221 -18.15 -8.79 -7.58
CA GLY A 221 -17.77 -7.42 -7.22
C GLY A 221 -17.16 -6.63 -8.39
N ALA A 222 -16.33 -7.27 -9.21
CA ALA A 222 -15.74 -6.64 -10.39
C ALA A 222 -16.80 -6.34 -11.45
N ARG A 223 -17.74 -7.28 -11.68
CA ARG A 223 -18.87 -7.12 -12.59
C ARG A 223 -19.77 -5.96 -12.17
N LEU A 224 -20.15 -5.90 -10.90
CA LEU A 224 -21.01 -4.83 -10.36
C LEU A 224 -20.32 -3.47 -10.33
N SER A 225 -18.99 -3.45 -10.21
CA SER A 225 -18.19 -2.21 -10.35
C SER A 225 -18.04 -1.75 -11.82
N GLY A 226 -18.54 -2.53 -12.79
CA GLY A 226 -18.53 -2.19 -14.20
C GLY A 226 -17.23 -2.50 -14.95
N ALA A 227 -16.40 -3.42 -14.44
CA ALA A 227 -15.25 -3.94 -15.18
C ALA A 227 -15.71 -4.53 -16.53
N SER A 228 -14.98 -4.25 -17.61
CA SER A 228 -15.35 -4.68 -18.97
C SER A 228 -14.78 -6.05 -19.32
N ARG A 229 -13.62 -6.37 -18.76
CA ARG A 229 -12.88 -7.61 -18.99
C ARG A 229 -12.47 -8.19 -17.64
N ILE A 230 -12.97 -9.37 -17.32
CA ILE A 230 -12.73 -10.04 -16.05
C ILE A 230 -12.11 -11.40 -16.33
N ILE A 231 -10.83 -11.55 -16.00
CA ILE A 231 -10.02 -12.72 -16.28
C ILE A 231 -9.99 -13.63 -15.05
N GLY A 232 -10.51 -14.85 -15.18
CA GLY A 232 -10.36 -15.88 -14.15
C GLY A 232 -9.05 -16.66 -14.31
N VAL A 233 -8.29 -16.80 -13.23
CA VAL A 233 -7.05 -17.60 -13.20
C VAL A 233 -7.22 -18.79 -12.26
N ASP A 234 -7.30 -20.01 -12.78
CA ASP A 234 -7.45 -21.23 -11.97
C ASP A 234 -6.80 -22.44 -12.67
N LEU A 235 -6.43 -23.46 -11.89
CA LEU A 235 -5.85 -24.70 -12.41
C LEU A 235 -6.91 -25.64 -12.99
N ASN A 236 -8.18 -25.47 -12.60
CA ASN A 236 -9.29 -26.30 -13.05
C ASN A 236 -10.10 -25.59 -14.16
N PRO A 237 -9.94 -25.97 -15.43
CA PRO A 237 -10.68 -25.36 -16.53
C PRO A 237 -12.20 -25.57 -16.46
N ALA A 238 -12.68 -26.61 -15.76
CA ALA A 238 -14.11 -26.84 -15.58
C ALA A 238 -14.81 -25.70 -14.81
N LYS A 239 -14.06 -24.93 -14.00
CA LYS A 239 -14.60 -23.78 -13.26
C LYS A 239 -14.95 -22.60 -14.15
N PHE A 240 -14.45 -22.55 -15.40
CA PHE A 240 -14.71 -21.41 -16.28
C PHE A 240 -16.20 -21.26 -16.59
N GLU A 241 -16.92 -22.37 -16.85
CA GLU A 241 -18.36 -22.33 -17.12
C GLU A 241 -19.16 -21.79 -15.94
N GLN A 242 -18.74 -22.09 -14.71
CA GLN A 242 -19.35 -21.51 -13.52
C GLN A 242 -19.00 -20.02 -13.40
N ALA A 243 -17.73 -19.66 -13.60
CA ALA A 243 -17.25 -18.29 -13.50
C ALA A 243 -17.93 -17.32 -14.50
N LYS A 244 -18.28 -17.79 -15.71
CA LYS A 244 -19.05 -17.00 -16.68
C LYS A 244 -20.36 -16.46 -16.11
N LYS A 245 -21.01 -17.19 -15.19
CA LYS A 245 -22.25 -16.75 -14.51
C LYS A 245 -22.05 -15.55 -13.59
N PHE A 246 -20.80 -15.25 -13.22
CA PHE A 246 -20.37 -14.14 -12.37
C PHE A 246 -19.64 -13.05 -13.16
N GLY A 247 -19.63 -13.12 -14.49
CA GLY A 247 -19.06 -12.09 -15.36
C GLY A 247 -17.66 -12.38 -15.89
N CYS A 248 -17.11 -13.59 -15.69
CA CYS A 248 -15.83 -13.99 -16.29
C CYS A 248 -15.88 -13.88 -17.82
N THR A 249 -14.99 -13.11 -18.42
CA THR A 249 -14.88 -12.92 -19.87
C THR A 249 -13.78 -13.80 -20.48
N ASP A 250 -12.71 -14.02 -19.73
CA ASP A 250 -11.52 -14.75 -20.16
C ASP A 250 -11.06 -15.71 -19.07
N PHE A 251 -10.38 -16.78 -19.46
CA PHE A 251 -9.83 -17.75 -18.52
C PHE A 251 -8.38 -18.07 -18.86
N VAL A 252 -7.55 -18.15 -17.83
CA VAL A 252 -6.14 -18.53 -17.94
C VAL A 252 -5.85 -19.66 -16.97
N ASN A 253 -5.41 -20.80 -17.50
CA ASN A 253 -4.83 -21.86 -16.68
C ASN A 253 -3.31 -21.71 -16.68
N PRO A 254 -2.67 -21.46 -15.53
CA PRO A 254 -1.21 -21.38 -15.45
C PRO A 254 -0.47 -22.59 -16.06
N LYS A 255 -1.08 -23.78 -16.08
CA LYS A 255 -0.47 -25.00 -16.64
C LYS A 255 -0.46 -25.06 -18.17
N ASP A 256 -1.23 -24.22 -18.84
CA ASP A 256 -1.31 -24.20 -20.31
C ASP A 256 -0.19 -23.36 -20.94
N HIS A 257 0.68 -22.76 -20.12
CA HIS A 257 1.74 -21.85 -20.54
C HIS A 257 3.11 -22.28 -20.01
N SER A 258 4.16 -22.03 -20.79
CA SER A 258 5.56 -22.29 -20.38
C SER A 258 6.20 -21.12 -19.62
N LYS A 259 5.64 -19.92 -19.76
CA LYS A 259 6.05 -18.70 -19.04
C LYS A 259 5.28 -18.55 -17.73
N PRO A 260 5.81 -17.79 -16.75
CA PRO A 260 5.05 -17.39 -15.58
C PRO A 260 3.71 -16.74 -15.95
N VAL A 261 2.65 -17.04 -15.21
CA VAL A 261 1.29 -16.59 -15.55
C VAL A 261 1.17 -15.06 -15.57
N HIS A 262 1.95 -14.35 -14.76
CA HIS A 262 1.93 -12.89 -14.77
C HIS A 262 2.44 -12.29 -16.09
N GLU A 263 3.43 -12.91 -16.74
CA GLU A 263 3.91 -12.50 -18.07
C GLU A 263 2.83 -12.72 -19.12
N VAL A 264 2.14 -13.87 -19.06
CA VAL A 264 1.01 -14.18 -19.96
C VAL A 264 -0.09 -13.13 -19.83
N LEU A 265 -0.44 -12.75 -18.59
CA LEU A 265 -1.44 -11.72 -18.32
C LEU A 265 -1.01 -10.36 -18.83
N ILE A 266 0.26 -9.96 -18.64
CA ILE A 266 0.80 -8.69 -19.16
C ILE A 266 0.74 -8.64 -20.68
N GLU A 267 1.16 -9.71 -21.37
CA GLU A 267 1.10 -9.83 -22.83
C GLU A 267 -0.35 -9.75 -23.34
N MET A 268 -1.27 -10.49 -22.71
CA MET A 268 -2.68 -10.55 -23.09
C MET A 268 -3.45 -9.24 -22.84
N THR A 269 -2.94 -8.38 -21.96
CA THR A 269 -3.57 -7.10 -21.59
C THR A 269 -2.82 -5.89 -22.12
N ASN A 270 -1.72 -6.09 -22.87
CA ASN A 270 -0.90 -5.04 -23.45
C ASN A 270 -0.40 -4.01 -22.40
N GLY A 271 0.20 -4.51 -21.31
CA GLY A 271 0.83 -3.66 -20.29
C GLY A 271 0.52 -4.03 -18.85
N GLY A 272 -0.39 -4.98 -18.62
CA GLY A 272 -0.79 -5.44 -17.29
C GLY A 272 -2.22 -5.06 -16.93
N LEU A 273 -2.65 -5.54 -15.78
CA LEU A 273 -4.02 -5.42 -15.28
C LEU A 273 -4.22 -4.12 -14.49
N ASP A 274 -5.41 -3.52 -14.60
CA ASP A 274 -5.77 -2.39 -13.74
C ASP A 274 -5.88 -2.81 -12.27
N LYS A 275 -6.51 -3.97 -12.05
CA LYS A 275 -6.74 -4.59 -10.75
C LYS A 275 -6.49 -6.10 -10.79
N ALA A 276 -5.97 -6.65 -9.70
CA ALA A 276 -5.90 -8.09 -9.50
C ALA A 276 -6.28 -8.46 -8.05
N VAL A 277 -7.00 -9.56 -7.86
CA VAL A 277 -7.41 -10.06 -6.53
C VAL A 277 -6.99 -11.52 -6.38
N GLU A 278 -6.23 -11.82 -5.33
CA GLU A 278 -5.73 -13.17 -5.05
C GLU A 278 -6.54 -13.85 -3.94
N CYS A 279 -7.13 -15.01 -4.25
CA CYS A 279 -8.09 -15.71 -3.39
C CYS A 279 -7.70 -17.18 -3.10
N THR A 280 -6.48 -17.61 -3.42
CA THR A 280 -6.01 -19.01 -3.27
C THR A 280 -5.19 -19.26 -2.01
N GLY A 281 -4.47 -18.26 -1.50
CA GLY A 281 -3.50 -18.45 -0.42
C GLY A 281 -2.16 -18.99 -0.90
N ASN A 282 -2.00 -19.27 -2.20
CA ASN A 282 -0.78 -19.82 -2.75
C ASN A 282 0.25 -18.72 -3.00
N ILE A 283 1.47 -18.90 -2.48
CA ILE A 283 2.50 -17.86 -2.56
C ILE A 283 2.89 -17.47 -3.99
N ASN A 284 2.90 -18.41 -4.94
CA ASN A 284 3.21 -18.11 -6.34
C ASN A 284 2.07 -17.34 -7.02
N ALA A 285 0.82 -17.62 -6.64
CA ALA A 285 -0.33 -16.87 -7.10
C ALA A 285 -0.34 -15.44 -6.53
N MET A 286 0.05 -15.25 -5.26
CA MET A 286 0.21 -13.92 -4.65
C MET A 286 1.24 -13.08 -5.38
N ILE A 287 2.42 -13.64 -5.64
CA ILE A 287 3.49 -12.96 -6.38
C ILE A 287 3.02 -12.63 -7.80
N SER A 288 2.42 -13.59 -8.50
CA SER A 288 1.92 -13.36 -9.86
C SER A 288 0.80 -12.33 -9.92
N CYS A 289 -0.11 -12.32 -8.93
CA CYS A 289 -1.17 -11.33 -8.78
C CYS A 289 -0.59 -9.92 -8.68
N PHE A 290 0.47 -9.73 -7.90
CA PHE A 290 1.15 -8.44 -7.83
C PHE A 290 1.93 -8.08 -9.10
N GLU A 291 2.67 -9.02 -9.67
CA GLU A 291 3.57 -8.70 -10.79
C GLU A 291 2.83 -8.41 -12.09
N CYS A 292 1.62 -8.95 -12.26
CA CYS A 292 0.82 -8.78 -13.48
C CYS A 292 0.06 -7.44 -13.58
N VAL A 293 0.03 -6.62 -12.53
CA VAL A 293 -0.67 -5.32 -12.61
C VAL A 293 0.16 -4.27 -13.33
N HIS A 294 -0.52 -3.29 -13.91
CA HIS A 294 0.08 -2.23 -14.71
C HIS A 294 1.04 -1.36 -13.88
N ASP A 295 2.18 -0.98 -14.46
CA ASP A 295 3.03 0.10 -13.92
C ASP A 295 2.20 1.39 -13.78
N GLY A 296 2.46 2.24 -12.80
CA GLY A 296 1.82 3.55 -12.65
C GLY A 296 0.53 3.56 -11.83
N TRP A 297 -0.37 2.59 -12.02
CA TRP A 297 -1.70 2.61 -11.37
C TRP A 297 -2.29 1.25 -10.98
N GLY A 298 -1.59 0.16 -11.29
CA GLY A 298 -2.02 -1.19 -10.99
C GLY A 298 -2.17 -1.44 -9.48
N VAL A 299 -3.25 -2.10 -9.08
CA VAL A 299 -3.50 -2.48 -7.67
C VAL A 299 -3.75 -3.98 -7.57
N ALA A 300 -2.93 -4.66 -6.78
CA ALA A 300 -3.16 -6.05 -6.38
C ALA A 300 -3.66 -6.12 -4.94
N VAL A 301 -4.62 -7.02 -4.70
CA VAL A 301 -5.23 -7.26 -3.38
C VAL A 301 -5.04 -8.72 -3.00
N LEU A 302 -4.41 -8.98 -1.87
CA LEU A 302 -4.25 -10.31 -1.29
C LEU A 302 -5.40 -10.60 -0.31
N VAL A 303 -6.03 -11.75 -0.48
CA VAL A 303 -7.16 -12.21 0.32
C VAL A 303 -6.93 -13.63 0.84
N GLY A 304 -6.35 -14.50 0.01
CA GLY A 304 -6.11 -15.89 0.37
C GLY A 304 -5.12 -16.04 1.53
N VAL A 305 -5.37 -17.00 2.42
CA VAL A 305 -4.54 -17.22 3.62
C VAL A 305 -3.29 -18.04 3.26
N PRO A 306 -2.08 -17.52 3.50
CA PRO A 306 -0.83 -18.24 3.24
C PRO A 306 -0.55 -19.30 4.32
N THR A 307 0.44 -20.15 4.07
CA THR A 307 1.02 -21.01 5.11
C THR A 307 1.99 -20.23 6.00
N LYS A 308 2.30 -20.76 7.20
CA LYS A 308 3.15 -20.09 8.21
C LYS A 308 4.59 -19.83 7.75
N ASP A 309 5.10 -20.65 6.83
CA ASP A 309 6.48 -20.57 6.35
C ASP A 309 6.60 -19.82 5.01
N ASP A 310 5.47 -19.31 4.48
CA ASP A 310 5.47 -18.58 3.22
C ASP A 310 6.14 -17.21 3.35
N VAL A 311 6.87 -16.83 2.31
CA VAL A 311 7.55 -15.54 2.22
C VAL A 311 7.20 -14.92 0.88
N PHE A 312 6.54 -13.76 0.92
CA PHE A 312 6.30 -12.96 -0.28
C PHE A 312 7.61 -12.34 -0.71
N LYS A 313 7.95 -12.51 -2.00
CA LYS A 313 9.20 -11.99 -2.57
C LYS A 313 8.92 -11.32 -3.89
N THR A 314 9.49 -10.15 -4.10
CA THR A 314 9.44 -9.45 -5.38
C THR A 314 10.60 -8.46 -5.48
N HIS A 315 10.87 -7.99 -6.68
CA HIS A 315 11.85 -6.92 -6.86
C HIS A 315 11.24 -5.57 -6.42
N PRO A 316 11.90 -4.77 -5.56
CA PRO A 316 11.37 -3.50 -5.06
C PRO A 316 11.09 -2.46 -6.16
N MET A 317 11.69 -2.59 -7.35
CA MET A 317 11.34 -1.75 -8.50
C MET A 317 9.87 -1.89 -8.92
N ASN A 318 9.19 -3.00 -8.63
CA ASN A 318 7.75 -3.11 -8.88
C ASN A 318 6.97 -2.02 -8.13
N PHE A 319 7.38 -1.68 -6.90
CA PHE A 319 6.78 -0.58 -6.14
C PHE A 319 7.21 0.79 -6.66
N LEU A 320 8.49 0.98 -7.02
CA LEU A 320 8.95 2.25 -7.61
C LEU A 320 8.38 2.51 -9.00
N ASN A 321 7.90 1.47 -9.68
CA ASN A 321 7.05 1.58 -10.85
C ASN A 321 5.58 1.87 -10.49
N GLU A 322 5.32 2.36 -9.28
CA GLU A 322 4.03 2.80 -8.73
C GLU A 322 2.93 1.72 -8.71
N LYS A 323 3.30 0.44 -8.70
CA LYS A 323 2.36 -0.63 -8.37
C LYS A 323 2.01 -0.59 -6.88
N THR A 324 0.75 -0.88 -6.56
CA THR A 324 0.26 -0.94 -5.18
C THR A 324 -0.10 -2.37 -4.79
N LEU A 325 0.39 -2.82 -3.64
CA LEU A 325 -0.02 -4.08 -3.02
C LEU A 325 -0.76 -3.81 -1.73
N LYS A 326 -1.95 -4.39 -1.61
CA LYS A 326 -2.78 -4.35 -0.41
C LYS A 326 -3.09 -5.77 0.02
N GLY A 327 -3.40 -5.95 1.30
CA GLY A 327 -4.22 -7.08 1.71
C GLY A 327 -5.51 -6.58 2.36
N THR A 328 -6.41 -7.52 2.60
CA THR A 328 -7.65 -7.24 3.32
C THR A 328 -8.08 -8.47 4.08
N PHE A 329 -8.75 -8.22 5.20
CA PHE A 329 -9.41 -9.25 5.97
C PHE A 329 -10.92 -9.03 5.89
N PHE A 330 -11.70 -10.09 5.64
CA PHE A 330 -13.16 -10.01 5.54
C PHE A 330 -13.67 -8.90 4.58
N GLY A 331 -12.90 -8.60 3.52
CA GLY A 331 -13.27 -7.62 2.49
C GLY A 331 -13.35 -6.17 2.99
N ASN A 332 -12.67 -5.86 4.09
CA ASN A 332 -12.72 -4.57 4.80
C ASN A 332 -14.14 -4.15 5.17
N TYR A 333 -15.00 -5.13 5.51
CA TYR A 333 -16.30 -4.87 6.10
C TYR A 333 -16.22 -4.91 7.62
N LYS A 334 -16.82 -3.93 8.28
CA LYS A 334 -17.16 -4.01 9.70
C LYS A 334 -18.38 -4.91 9.87
N PRO A 335 -18.25 -6.06 10.55
CA PRO A 335 -19.29 -7.09 10.57
C PRO A 335 -20.67 -6.61 11.00
N ARG A 336 -20.77 -5.80 12.06
CA ARG A 336 -22.06 -5.38 12.61
C ARG A 336 -22.62 -4.16 11.92
N THR A 337 -21.73 -3.31 11.41
CA THR A 337 -22.10 -2.05 10.75
C THR A 337 -22.42 -2.23 9.26
N ASP A 338 -21.65 -3.05 8.53
CA ASP A 338 -21.73 -3.12 7.06
C ASP A 338 -22.49 -4.32 6.53
N LEU A 339 -22.41 -5.48 7.19
CA LEU A 339 -23.05 -6.70 6.71
C LEU A 339 -24.58 -6.59 6.55
N PRO A 340 -25.32 -5.86 7.41
CA PRO A 340 -26.73 -5.61 7.18
C PRO A 340 -26.99 -4.89 5.85
N ASN A 341 -26.11 -3.98 5.42
CA ASN A 341 -26.24 -3.32 4.12
C ASN A 341 -26.01 -4.28 2.96
N VAL A 342 -25.11 -5.26 3.10
CA VAL A 342 -24.89 -6.31 2.10
C VAL A 342 -26.13 -7.21 1.98
N VAL A 343 -26.80 -7.52 3.09
CA VAL A 343 -28.10 -8.21 3.08
C VAL A 343 -29.14 -7.39 2.32
N GLU A 344 -29.20 -6.07 2.55
CA GLU A 344 -30.14 -5.19 1.84
C GLU A 344 -29.89 -5.13 0.33
N LEU A 345 -28.64 -5.24 -0.14
CA LEU A 345 -28.34 -5.37 -1.58
C LEU A 345 -28.97 -6.65 -2.17
N TYR A 346 -28.91 -7.75 -1.43
CA TYR A 346 -29.59 -8.99 -1.83
C TYR A 346 -31.11 -8.83 -1.82
N MET A 347 -31.69 -8.21 -0.78
CA MET A 347 -33.13 -7.97 -0.72
C MET A 347 -33.64 -7.11 -1.87
N LYS A 348 -32.82 -6.18 -2.37
CA LYS A 348 -33.08 -5.35 -3.55
C LYS A 348 -32.83 -6.06 -4.89
N LYS A 349 -32.40 -7.33 -4.85
CA LYS A 349 -32.03 -8.14 -6.02
C LYS A 349 -30.84 -7.58 -6.81
N GLU A 350 -29.97 -6.83 -6.14
CA GLU A 350 -28.71 -6.35 -6.69
C GLU A 350 -27.59 -7.42 -6.58
N LEU A 351 -27.78 -8.41 -5.69
CA LEU A 351 -26.95 -9.60 -5.55
C LEU A 351 -27.76 -10.87 -5.84
N GLU A 352 -27.11 -11.86 -6.45
CA GLU A 352 -27.72 -13.16 -6.77
C GLU A 352 -27.02 -14.29 -5.98
N LEU A 353 -27.34 -14.38 -4.68
CA LEU A 353 -26.70 -15.32 -3.75
C LEU A 353 -26.99 -16.79 -4.07
N GLU A 354 -28.11 -17.06 -4.71
CA GLU A 354 -28.52 -18.41 -5.13
C GLU A 354 -27.49 -19.06 -6.06
N LYS A 355 -26.73 -18.27 -6.82
CA LYS A 355 -25.68 -18.79 -7.71
C LYS A 355 -24.53 -19.47 -6.96
N PHE A 356 -24.34 -19.14 -5.67
CA PHE A 356 -23.30 -19.70 -4.82
C PHE A 356 -23.74 -20.99 -4.12
N ILE A 357 -25.05 -21.22 -4.01
CA ILE A 357 -25.61 -22.34 -3.27
C ILE A 357 -25.85 -23.49 -4.25
N THR A 358 -25.03 -24.54 -4.15
CA THR A 358 -25.13 -25.70 -5.04
C THR A 358 -26.09 -26.77 -4.51
N HIS A 359 -26.10 -26.97 -3.19
CA HIS A 359 -26.89 -27.99 -2.52
C HIS A 359 -27.37 -27.46 -1.16
N THR A 360 -28.52 -27.97 -0.73
CA THR A 360 -29.01 -27.82 0.64
C THR A 360 -29.34 -29.22 1.13
N VAL A 361 -28.71 -29.65 2.23
CA VAL A 361 -28.88 -30.98 2.81
C VAL A 361 -29.36 -30.87 4.25
N PRO A 362 -30.05 -31.90 4.79
CA PRO A 362 -30.35 -31.98 6.21
C PRO A 362 -29.07 -31.94 7.06
N PHE A 363 -29.14 -31.37 8.27
CA PHE A 363 -27.98 -31.25 9.16
C PHE A 363 -27.34 -32.62 9.52
N SER A 364 -28.15 -33.67 9.59
CA SER A 364 -27.69 -35.05 9.79
C SER A 364 -26.74 -35.56 8.70
N GLU A 365 -26.71 -34.91 7.52
CA GLU A 365 -25.85 -35.25 6.39
C GLU A 365 -24.61 -34.34 6.28
N ILE A 366 -24.23 -33.65 7.36
CA ILE A 366 -23.08 -32.72 7.35
C ILE A 366 -21.77 -33.34 6.86
N ASN A 367 -21.52 -34.63 7.12
CA ASN A 367 -20.35 -35.32 6.60
C ASN A 367 -20.38 -35.44 5.07
N THR A 368 -21.55 -35.64 4.46
CA THR A 368 -21.70 -35.66 3.00
C THR A 368 -21.42 -34.28 2.40
N ALA A 369 -21.87 -33.21 3.07
CA ALA A 369 -21.51 -31.85 2.69
C ALA A 369 -19.98 -31.63 2.78
N ALA A 370 -19.36 -32.07 3.87
CA ALA A 370 -17.91 -31.99 4.09
C ALA A 370 -17.12 -32.74 3.00
N ASP A 371 -17.52 -33.96 2.67
CA ASP A 371 -16.87 -34.77 1.63
C ASP A 371 -17.00 -34.14 0.23
N SER A 372 -18.17 -33.57 -0.08
CA SER A 372 -18.41 -32.91 -1.37
C SER A 372 -17.58 -31.63 -1.57
N SER A 373 -17.13 -31.01 -0.47
CA SER A 373 -16.31 -29.80 -0.49
C SER A 373 -14.82 -30.07 -0.69
N GLN A 374 -14.39 -31.33 -0.64
CA GLN A 374 -13.01 -31.71 -0.93
C GLN A 374 -12.73 -31.60 -2.43
N PRO A 375 -11.53 -31.13 -2.83
CA PRO A 375 -11.16 -31.08 -4.24
C PRO A 375 -11.18 -32.50 -4.83
N GLN A 376 -12.08 -32.76 -5.77
CA GLN A 376 -12.08 -34.00 -6.54
C GLN A 376 -10.80 -34.06 -7.37
N ILE A 377 -9.78 -34.74 -6.85
CA ILE A 377 -8.65 -35.19 -7.66
C ILE A 377 -9.20 -36.35 -8.49
N SER A 378 -9.48 -36.12 -9.76
CA SER A 378 -9.73 -37.21 -10.71
C SER A 378 -8.53 -38.17 -10.63
N PRO A 379 -8.71 -39.48 -10.41
CA PRO A 379 -7.59 -40.40 -10.48
C PRO A 379 -7.11 -40.41 -11.93
N ALA A 380 -5.93 -39.82 -12.17
CA ALA A 380 -5.24 -40.01 -13.43
C ALA A 380 -5.06 -41.52 -13.64
N ALA A 381 -5.42 -41.99 -14.83
CA ALA A 381 -5.38 -43.37 -15.25
C ALA A 381 -4.10 -44.08 -14.75
N ALA A 382 -4.29 -45.17 -14.03
CA ALA A 382 -3.20 -46.05 -13.63
C ALA A 382 -2.51 -46.62 -14.88
N HIS A 383 -1.30 -46.15 -15.18
CA HIS A 383 -0.38 -46.87 -16.06
C HIS A 383 0.50 -47.82 -15.23
N PRO A 384 0.85 -49.01 -15.76
CA PRO A 384 1.39 -50.09 -14.96
C PRO A 384 2.84 -49.83 -14.55
N THR A 385 3.08 -50.07 -13.26
CA THR A 385 4.35 -50.38 -12.57
C THR A 385 5.61 -50.50 -13.43
N ALA A 386 6.57 -49.61 -13.19
CA ALA A 386 7.99 -49.89 -13.38
C ALA A 386 8.64 -50.14 -12.01
N THR A 387 9.01 -51.40 -11.78
CA THR A 387 9.86 -51.85 -10.69
C THR A 387 11.22 -51.17 -10.74
N HIS A 388 11.71 -50.56 -9.66
CA HIS A 388 13.14 -50.56 -9.33
C HIS A 388 13.46 -50.27 -7.85
N HIS A 389 14.13 -51.26 -7.26
CA HIS A 389 15.19 -51.24 -6.24
C HIS A 389 15.08 -50.46 -4.92
N ARG A 390 14.94 -51.27 -3.86
CA ARG A 390 15.42 -51.03 -2.49
C ARG A 390 16.85 -50.47 -2.45
N ARG A 391 17.06 -49.40 -1.67
CA ARG A 391 18.31 -49.16 -0.94
C ARG A 391 18.02 -48.85 0.53
N ARG A 392 18.69 -49.61 1.40
CA ARG A 392 18.68 -49.49 2.86
C ARG A 392 19.63 -48.36 3.32
N GLY A 393 19.18 -47.63 4.34
CA GLY A 393 19.99 -47.29 5.51
C GLY A 393 20.58 -45.88 5.57
N ARG A 394 20.13 -45.09 6.56
CA ARG A 394 21.00 -44.37 7.52
C ARG A 394 20.19 -43.88 8.73
N ARG A 395 20.76 -44.13 9.91
CA ARG A 395 20.25 -43.89 11.27
C ARG A 395 20.02 -42.40 11.55
N LYS A 396 18.89 -42.04 12.18
CA LYS A 396 18.68 -40.75 12.86
C LYS A 396 19.20 -40.85 14.30
N GLN A 397 20.16 -40.01 14.68
CA GLN A 397 20.47 -39.71 16.07
C GLN A 397 19.50 -38.63 16.56
N ARG A 398 18.75 -38.93 17.63
CA ARG A 398 17.96 -37.96 18.41
C ARG A 398 18.87 -37.37 19.49
N LEU A 399 19.12 -36.06 19.46
CA LEU A 399 19.55 -35.33 20.65
C LEU A 399 18.31 -34.91 21.45
N GLN A 400 18.22 -35.41 22.68
CA GLN A 400 17.33 -34.90 23.71
C GLN A 400 18.04 -33.77 24.44
N PHE A 401 17.44 -32.58 24.52
CA PHE A 401 17.79 -31.59 25.54
C PHE A 401 16.57 -31.42 26.46
N ARG A 402 16.77 -31.81 27.73
CA ARG A 402 15.94 -31.44 28.88
C ARG A 402 16.32 -30.02 29.29
N PHE A 403 15.35 -29.16 29.54
CA PHE A 403 15.54 -27.99 30.38
C PHE A 403 14.57 -28.06 31.57
N GLN A 404 15.16 -28.05 32.77
CA GLN A 404 14.51 -27.89 34.06
C GLN A 404 14.04 -26.44 34.21
N VAL A 405 12.90 -26.27 34.87
CA VAL A 405 12.39 -25.01 35.39
C VAL A 405 12.45 -25.09 36.92
N GLU A 406 13.14 -24.15 37.56
CA GLU A 406 13.04 -23.79 38.97
C GLU A 406 12.92 -22.25 38.99
N GLY A 407 11.81 -21.67 39.47
CA GLY A 407 11.64 -21.22 40.86
C GLY A 407 12.01 -19.72 40.97
N GLU A 408 11.03 -18.83 40.78
CA GLU A 408 10.44 -17.92 41.81
C GLU A 408 11.35 -16.78 42.32
N GLU A 409 10.97 -15.54 41.99
CA GLU A 409 10.65 -14.47 42.97
C GLU A 409 10.24 -13.18 42.22
N ALA A 410 8.96 -12.78 42.34
CA ALA A 410 8.48 -11.45 41.98
C ALA A 410 8.06 -10.73 43.27
N ARG A 411 8.83 -9.72 43.68
CA ARG A 411 8.45 -8.81 44.78
C ARG A 411 7.83 -7.55 44.21
N PHE A 412 6.54 -7.40 44.50
CA PHE A 412 5.80 -6.15 44.42
C PHE A 412 6.34 -5.15 45.46
N VAL A 413 6.56 -3.90 45.03
CA VAL A 413 6.56 -2.74 45.93
C VAL A 413 5.66 -1.68 45.31
N CYS A 414 4.47 -1.55 45.90
CA CYS A 414 3.52 -0.48 45.69
C CYS A 414 3.85 0.68 46.64
N HIS A 415 3.94 1.91 46.16
CA HIS A 415 3.84 3.11 46.98
C HIS A 415 2.78 4.04 46.37
N ALA A 416 1.73 4.25 47.15
CA ALA A 416 0.69 5.24 46.93
C ALA A 416 0.68 6.21 48.12
N ALA A 417 0.59 7.51 47.86
CA ALA A 417 -0.03 8.57 48.69
C ALA A 417 0.04 9.93 47.92
N PRO A 418 -0.71 10.99 48.28
CA PRO A 418 -2.06 11.23 47.78
C PRO A 418 -2.34 12.67 47.29
N LEU A 419 -3.55 12.84 46.75
CA LEU A 419 -4.29 14.05 46.31
C LEU A 419 -4.16 15.31 47.19
N ARG A 420 -4.18 16.51 46.58
CA ARG A 420 -5.34 17.46 46.59
C ARG A 420 -5.10 18.79 45.80
N PRO A 421 -6.17 19.53 45.45
CA PRO A 421 -6.36 20.32 44.20
C PRO A 421 -6.34 21.84 44.42
N TRP A 422 -6.46 22.69 43.38
CA TRP A 422 -7.27 23.94 43.33
C TRP A 422 -7.34 24.52 41.87
N PHE A 423 -8.58 24.63 41.32
CA PHE A 423 -9.25 25.71 40.53
C PHE A 423 -8.49 26.56 39.47
N ALA A 424 -9.06 27.11 38.37
CA ALA A 424 -10.41 27.21 37.79
C ALA A 424 -10.36 27.70 36.31
N THR A 425 -11.38 27.29 35.54
CA THR A 425 -12.11 27.93 34.42
C THR A 425 -11.52 29.08 33.58
N GLN A 426 -11.67 28.97 32.25
CA GLN A 426 -12.32 30.01 31.43
C GLN A 426 -13.05 29.39 30.21
N GLU A 427 -14.32 29.77 30.06
CA GLU A 427 -15.13 29.59 28.85
C GLU A 427 -14.50 30.37 27.69
N ASP A 428 -14.66 29.88 26.45
CA ASP A 428 -14.76 30.79 25.32
C ASP A 428 -16.05 30.51 24.53
N LYS A 429 -16.92 31.51 24.57
CA LYS A 429 -18.17 31.62 23.84
C LYS A 429 -17.89 32.54 22.67
N GLU A 430 -17.88 32.01 21.46
CA GLU A 430 -18.32 32.78 20.30
C GLU A 430 -18.68 31.86 19.13
N GLY A 431 -19.94 31.44 19.12
CA GLY A 431 -20.54 30.83 17.94
C GLY A 431 -20.64 31.85 16.82
N ARG A 432 -20.03 31.56 15.67
CA ARG A 432 -20.36 32.22 14.40
C ARG A 432 -20.51 31.19 13.28
N LYS A 433 -21.71 31.23 12.68
CA LYS A 433 -22.21 30.43 11.57
C LYS A 433 -21.43 30.74 10.28
N TRP A 434 -21.00 29.70 9.57
CA TRP A 434 -20.60 29.82 8.17
C TRP A 434 -21.84 29.74 7.27
N ARG A 435 -22.17 30.85 6.61
CA ARG A 435 -23.13 30.88 5.50
C ARG A 435 -22.40 30.61 4.19
N ASN A 436 -22.95 29.70 3.40
CA ASN A 436 -22.65 29.50 2.00
C ASN A 436 -22.70 30.81 1.21
N LEU A 437 -21.67 31.09 0.42
CA LEU A 437 -21.73 32.03 -0.69
C LEU A 437 -20.85 31.53 -1.84
N THR A 438 -21.54 30.92 -2.80
CA THR A 438 -21.13 30.74 -4.19
C THR A 438 -20.90 32.11 -4.84
N LEU A 439 -19.78 32.28 -5.52
CA LEU A 439 -19.55 33.43 -6.41
C LEU A 439 -19.05 32.93 -7.77
N HIS A 440 -19.86 33.20 -8.80
CA HIS A 440 -19.49 33.17 -10.21
C HIS A 440 -18.56 34.35 -10.56
N PRO A 441 -17.77 34.25 -11.64
CA PRO A 441 -16.76 35.26 -11.99
C PRO A 441 -17.39 36.42 -12.78
N PRO A 442 -16.75 37.61 -12.77
CA PRO A 442 -16.90 38.54 -13.88
C PRO A 442 -15.60 38.76 -14.66
N SER A 443 -15.83 38.88 -15.95
CA SER A 443 -15.03 39.39 -17.06
C SER A 443 -14.12 40.60 -16.78
N SER A 444 -13.03 40.65 -17.56
CA SER A 444 -12.03 41.71 -17.76
C SER A 444 -12.59 43.02 -18.37
N PRO A 445 -11.77 44.05 -18.68
CA PRO A 445 -10.75 44.73 -17.86
C PRO A 445 -10.92 46.28 -17.90
N PHE A 446 -10.37 47.00 -16.91
CA PHE A 446 -10.13 48.44 -17.02
C PHE A 446 -8.64 48.76 -16.77
N PHE A 447 -8.03 49.40 -17.78
CA PHE A 447 -6.67 49.93 -17.76
C PHE A 447 -6.55 51.12 -16.83
N LEU A 448 -5.55 51.12 -15.94
CA LEU A 448 -4.99 52.35 -15.37
C LEU A 448 -3.46 52.33 -15.53
N ARG A 449 -2.97 53.31 -16.30
CA ARG A 449 -1.55 53.66 -16.45
C ARG A 449 -1.06 54.26 -15.12
N GLY A 450 -0.01 53.69 -14.55
CA GLY A 450 0.80 54.29 -13.49
C GLY A 450 2.26 53.95 -13.70
N GLY A 451 3.11 54.96 -13.85
CA GLY A 451 4.50 54.83 -14.30
C GLY A 451 5.45 54.30 -13.24
N GLY A 452 6.21 53.25 -13.60
CA GLY A 452 7.38 52.76 -12.86
C GLY A 452 8.30 51.85 -13.69
N GLY A 453 8.17 51.86 -15.02
CA GLY A 453 8.73 50.81 -15.91
C GLY A 453 10.04 51.13 -16.63
N ALA A 454 10.82 52.13 -16.20
CA ALA A 454 12.00 52.56 -16.97
C ALA A 454 13.29 51.77 -16.67
N ILE A 455 13.40 51.12 -15.49
CA ILE A 455 14.63 50.43 -15.08
C ILE A 455 14.54 48.92 -15.35
N TYR A 456 13.34 48.32 -15.26
CA TYR A 456 13.12 46.90 -15.57
C TYR A 456 13.09 46.56 -17.07
N ARG A 457 12.76 47.52 -17.95
CA ARG A 457 12.73 47.27 -19.41
C ARG A 457 14.12 47.11 -20.03
N ARG A 458 15.15 47.80 -19.53
CA ARG A 458 16.51 47.71 -20.10
C ARG A 458 17.23 46.38 -19.83
N GLY A 459 16.89 45.67 -18.75
CA GLY A 459 17.44 44.34 -18.45
C GLY A 459 16.85 43.23 -19.32
N LEU A 460 15.52 43.26 -19.54
CA LEU A 460 14.80 42.31 -20.39
C LEU A 460 15.10 42.49 -21.89
N ASP A 461 15.28 43.73 -22.36
CA ASP A 461 15.64 44.02 -23.75
C ASP A 461 17.07 43.54 -24.12
N PHE A 462 17.98 43.45 -23.15
CA PHE A 462 19.36 42.98 -23.39
C PHE A 462 19.45 41.46 -23.50
N VAL A 463 18.65 40.72 -22.72
CA VAL A 463 18.54 39.25 -22.84
C VAL A 463 17.77 38.90 -24.12
N GLY A 464 16.64 39.56 -24.40
CA GLY A 464 15.82 39.29 -25.59
C GLY A 464 16.55 39.52 -26.93
N ARG A 465 17.43 40.54 -27.02
CA ARG A 465 18.23 40.78 -28.25
C ARG A 465 19.37 39.78 -28.45
N ARG A 466 19.97 39.24 -27.38
CA ARG A 466 21.06 38.25 -27.48
C ARG A 466 20.51 36.85 -27.79
N VAL A 467 19.31 36.55 -27.31
CA VAL A 467 18.58 35.28 -27.54
C VAL A 467 18.22 35.06 -29.02
N MET A 468 17.92 36.12 -29.79
CA MET A 468 17.72 35.98 -31.24
C MET A 468 19.01 35.76 -32.06
N ALA A 469 20.19 36.04 -31.50
CA ALA A 469 21.45 35.99 -32.27
C ALA A 469 22.00 34.57 -32.48
N THR A 470 21.66 33.64 -31.57
CA THR A 470 22.18 32.27 -31.50
C THR A 470 21.18 31.19 -31.94
N ALA A 471 19.91 31.54 -32.13
CA ALA A 471 18.89 30.63 -32.63
C ALA A 471 19.30 30.00 -33.98
N GLY A 472 19.11 28.68 -34.11
CA GLY A 472 19.48 27.92 -35.31
C GLY A 472 20.99 27.73 -35.53
N LYS A 473 21.87 28.22 -34.64
CA LYS A 473 23.32 28.10 -34.74
C LYS A 473 23.89 27.23 -33.62
N VAL A 474 25.07 26.67 -33.84
CA VAL A 474 25.87 26.03 -32.79
C VAL A 474 26.34 27.09 -31.79
N ILE A 475 26.23 26.79 -30.50
CA ILE A 475 26.77 27.61 -29.40
C ILE A 475 28.05 26.96 -28.89
N LYS A 476 29.10 27.75 -28.63
CA LYS A 476 30.25 27.31 -27.85
C LYS A 476 30.11 27.82 -26.43
N CYS A 477 30.23 26.94 -25.43
CA CYS A 477 30.04 27.30 -24.03
C CYS A 477 30.84 26.37 -23.10
N LYS A 478 30.94 26.72 -21.81
CA LYS A 478 31.59 25.85 -20.82
C LYS A 478 30.67 24.70 -20.42
N ALA A 479 31.24 23.50 -20.26
CA ALA A 479 30.60 22.36 -19.62
C ALA A 479 31.59 21.56 -18.77
N ALA A 480 31.09 20.88 -17.74
CA ALA A 480 31.88 19.98 -16.91
C ALA A 480 31.75 18.56 -17.46
N VAL A 481 32.78 18.10 -18.17
CA VAL A 481 32.78 16.81 -18.86
C VAL A 481 33.40 15.75 -17.96
N ALA A 482 32.68 14.64 -17.78
CA ALA A 482 33.24 13.42 -17.22
C ALA A 482 33.83 12.59 -18.36
N TRP A 483 35.15 12.47 -18.38
CA TRP A 483 35.86 11.65 -19.37
C TRP A 483 35.89 10.17 -19.00
N GLU A 484 35.96 9.88 -17.70
CA GLU A 484 36.08 8.54 -17.13
C GLU A 484 35.31 8.45 -15.82
N ALA A 485 34.95 7.23 -15.43
CA ALA A 485 34.27 6.98 -14.18
C ALA A 485 35.10 7.41 -12.97
N ALA A 486 34.46 8.03 -11.97
CA ALA A 486 35.06 8.47 -10.71
C ALA A 486 36.29 9.41 -10.83
N LYS A 487 36.56 9.98 -12.00
CA LYS A 487 37.61 11.00 -12.19
C LYS A 487 37.01 12.40 -12.08
N PRO A 488 37.77 13.39 -11.54
CA PRO A 488 37.30 14.77 -11.48
C PRO A 488 36.78 15.25 -12.83
N LEU A 489 35.67 16.00 -12.81
CA LEU A 489 35.12 16.61 -14.01
C LEU A 489 36.09 17.67 -14.54
N VAL A 490 36.20 17.76 -15.87
CA VAL A 490 37.04 18.76 -16.54
C VAL A 490 36.16 19.83 -17.15
N ILE A 491 36.43 21.10 -16.85
CA ILE A 491 35.75 22.22 -17.51
C ILE A 491 36.32 22.36 -18.93
N GLU A 492 35.48 22.11 -19.92
CA GLU A 492 35.82 22.15 -21.35
C GLU A 492 34.95 23.20 -22.07
N GLU A 493 35.47 23.74 -23.19
CA GLU A 493 34.62 24.43 -24.17
C GLU A 493 33.97 23.38 -25.08
N VAL A 494 32.64 23.28 -25.04
CA VAL A 494 31.84 22.34 -25.83
C VAL A 494 31.00 23.06 -26.88
N GLU A 495 30.70 22.36 -27.97
CA GLU A 495 29.75 22.79 -28.99
C GLU A 495 28.36 22.21 -28.68
N VAL A 496 27.36 23.08 -28.59
CA VAL A 496 25.95 22.74 -28.37
C VAL A 496 25.17 23.03 -29.65
N ALA A 497 24.72 21.96 -30.30
CA ALA A 497 23.90 22.03 -31.51
C ALA A 497 22.56 22.78 -31.25
N PRO A 498 21.94 23.39 -32.29
CA PRO A 498 20.60 23.93 -32.16
C PRO A 498 19.56 22.83 -31.88
N PRO A 499 18.44 23.16 -31.22
CA PRO A 499 17.37 22.20 -30.96
C PRO A 499 16.70 21.77 -32.27
N GLN A 500 16.46 20.47 -32.43
CA GLN A 500 15.66 19.90 -33.52
C GLN A 500 14.17 19.85 -33.16
N ALA A 501 13.34 19.20 -33.98
CA ALA A 501 11.91 19.05 -33.73
C ALA A 501 11.63 18.51 -32.32
N MET A 502 10.68 19.12 -31.62
CA MET A 502 10.28 18.81 -30.24
C MET A 502 11.39 18.98 -29.19
N GLU A 503 12.49 19.66 -29.53
CA GLU A 503 13.57 19.96 -28.60
C GLU A 503 13.59 21.44 -28.21
N VAL A 504 14.18 21.70 -27.05
CA VAL A 504 14.34 23.04 -26.48
C VAL A 504 15.77 23.18 -26.02
N ARG A 505 16.40 24.31 -26.38
CA ARG A 505 17.71 24.69 -25.87
C ARG A 505 17.54 25.69 -24.74
N VAL A 506 18.10 25.38 -23.58
CA VAL A 506 17.96 26.16 -22.34
C VAL A 506 19.32 26.70 -21.94
N LYS A 507 19.39 27.99 -21.63
CA LYS A 507 20.52 28.59 -20.93
C LYS A 507 20.38 28.28 -19.45
N ILE A 508 21.28 27.47 -18.91
CA ILE A 508 21.30 27.15 -17.48
C ILE A 508 21.94 28.31 -16.72
N LEU A 509 21.34 28.71 -15.61
CA LEU A 509 21.88 29.75 -14.72
C LEU A 509 22.36 29.15 -13.40
N PHE A 510 21.62 28.17 -12.89
CA PHE A 510 21.92 27.46 -11.67
C PHE A 510 21.64 25.98 -11.84
N THR A 511 22.50 25.14 -11.28
CA THR A 511 22.30 23.69 -11.19
C THR A 511 22.70 23.22 -9.79
N SER A 512 22.26 22.04 -9.37
CA SER A 512 22.70 21.43 -8.13
C SER A 512 23.16 20.01 -8.34
N LEU A 513 24.02 19.55 -7.44
CA LEU A 513 24.47 18.16 -7.40
C LEU A 513 23.52 17.29 -6.59
N CYS A 514 23.18 16.12 -7.12
CA CYS A 514 22.42 15.09 -6.43
C CYS A 514 23.22 13.77 -6.38
N HIS A 515 22.92 12.91 -5.41
CA HIS A 515 23.57 11.60 -5.26
C HIS A 515 23.41 10.72 -6.51
N THR A 516 22.32 10.91 -7.28
CA THR A 516 22.14 10.23 -8.57
C THR A 516 23.25 10.56 -9.56
N ASP A 517 23.70 11.81 -9.63
CA ASP A 517 24.81 12.20 -10.53
C ASP A 517 26.11 11.49 -10.11
N VAL A 518 26.41 11.49 -8.80
CA VAL A 518 27.58 10.81 -8.23
C VAL A 518 27.54 9.30 -8.52
N TYR A 519 26.41 8.64 -8.29
CA TYR A 519 26.25 7.20 -8.49
C TYR A 519 26.54 6.75 -9.93
N PHE A 520 26.07 7.49 -10.93
CA PHE A 520 26.35 7.19 -12.33
C PHE A 520 27.74 7.67 -12.79
N TRP A 521 28.25 8.77 -12.22
CA TRP A 521 29.62 9.22 -12.44
C TRP A 521 30.65 8.20 -11.91
N GLU A 522 30.39 7.54 -10.78
CA GLU A 522 31.21 6.43 -10.26
C GLU A 522 31.04 5.11 -11.03
N ALA A 523 30.18 5.09 -12.07
CA ALA A 523 29.81 3.88 -12.81
C ALA A 523 29.26 2.74 -11.93
N LYS A 524 28.59 3.09 -10.81
CA LYS A 524 27.90 2.13 -9.94
C LYS A 524 26.52 1.73 -10.47
N GLY A 525 26.00 2.48 -11.44
CA GLY A 525 24.74 2.19 -12.13
C GLY A 525 24.86 1.08 -13.17
N GLN A 526 23.97 1.12 -14.16
CA GLN A 526 24.01 0.21 -15.31
C GLN A 526 25.15 0.59 -16.28
N THR A 527 25.04 0.21 -17.55
CA THR A 527 26.10 0.33 -18.57
C THR A 527 26.83 1.68 -18.51
N PRO A 528 28.15 1.69 -18.23
CA PRO A 528 28.94 2.92 -18.19
C PRO A 528 28.97 3.62 -19.56
N VAL A 529 28.61 4.90 -19.61
CA VAL A 529 28.61 5.72 -20.84
C VAL A 529 29.46 6.96 -20.60
N PHE A 530 30.59 7.06 -21.32
CA PHE A 530 31.54 8.18 -21.26
C PHE A 530 32.11 8.47 -22.67
N PRO A 531 32.55 9.72 -22.97
CA PRO A 531 32.47 10.91 -22.12
C PRO A 531 31.03 11.43 -22.00
N ARG A 532 30.68 12.03 -20.86
CA ARG A 532 29.29 12.40 -20.53
C ARG A 532 29.22 13.73 -19.76
N ILE A 533 28.15 14.50 -19.99
CA ILE A 533 27.80 15.67 -19.18
C ILE A 533 26.65 15.29 -18.24
N PHE A 534 26.91 15.34 -16.94
CA PHE A 534 25.94 15.03 -15.86
C PHE A 534 25.06 16.23 -15.49
N GLY A 535 24.30 16.10 -14.41
CA GLY A 535 23.41 17.14 -13.88
C GLY A 535 21.98 17.00 -14.37
N HIS A 536 21.02 17.08 -13.44
CA HIS A 536 19.59 16.99 -13.71
C HIS A 536 18.71 17.87 -12.80
N GLU A 537 19.32 18.59 -11.84
CA GLU A 537 18.64 19.59 -11.02
C GLU A 537 19.09 20.99 -11.48
N ALA A 538 18.22 21.79 -12.11
CA ALA A 538 18.60 23.09 -12.66
C ALA A 538 17.45 24.08 -12.83
N GLY A 539 17.83 25.36 -12.89
CA GLY A 539 16.96 26.48 -13.25
C GLY A 539 17.60 27.28 -14.39
N GLY A 540 16.81 27.55 -15.42
CA GLY A 540 17.31 28.22 -16.62
C GLY A 540 16.25 29.01 -17.37
N ILE A 541 16.69 29.57 -18.50
CA ILE A 541 15.86 30.38 -19.40
C ILE A 541 15.93 29.75 -20.79
N VAL A 542 14.78 29.56 -21.43
CA VAL A 542 14.72 29.06 -22.81
C VAL A 542 15.46 30.03 -23.73
N GLU A 543 16.43 29.51 -24.49
CA GLU A 543 17.16 30.29 -25.50
C GLU A 543 16.51 30.11 -26.88
N SER A 544 16.25 28.88 -27.31
CA SER A 544 15.55 28.60 -28.57
C SER A 544 14.75 27.32 -28.48
N VAL A 545 13.75 27.21 -29.35
CA VAL A 545 12.90 26.03 -29.48
C VAL A 545 12.99 25.51 -30.91
N GLY A 546 12.93 24.20 -31.07
CA GLY A 546 12.87 23.58 -32.40
C GLY A 546 11.44 23.46 -32.91
N GLU A 547 11.31 22.86 -34.10
CA GLU A 547 10.02 22.70 -34.78
C GLU A 547 8.99 21.93 -33.92
N GLY A 548 7.72 22.32 -33.96
CA GLY A 548 6.63 21.65 -33.25
C GLY A 548 6.48 22.01 -31.77
N VAL A 549 7.45 22.70 -31.16
CA VAL A 549 7.31 23.23 -29.81
C VAL A 549 6.38 24.45 -29.82
N THR A 550 5.30 24.39 -29.04
CA THR A 550 4.24 25.42 -29.06
C THR A 550 3.94 26.03 -27.68
N ASP A 551 4.33 25.35 -26.60
CA ASP A 551 4.02 25.72 -25.22
C ASP A 551 5.19 26.42 -24.48
N LEU A 552 6.34 26.52 -25.14
CA LEU A 552 7.53 27.23 -24.66
C LEU A 552 8.00 28.23 -25.72
N ALA A 553 8.53 29.35 -25.26
CA ALA A 553 9.12 30.38 -26.10
C ALA A 553 10.46 30.87 -25.52
N PRO A 554 11.36 31.42 -26.36
CA PRO A 554 12.57 32.07 -25.89
C PRO A 554 12.27 33.12 -24.80
N GLY A 555 13.01 33.08 -23.70
CA GLY A 555 12.81 33.93 -22.53
C GLY A 555 11.96 33.31 -21.41
N ASP A 556 11.27 32.20 -21.65
CA ASP A 556 10.55 31.50 -20.57
C ASP A 556 11.50 30.94 -19.51
N HIS A 557 11.15 31.10 -18.24
CA HIS A 557 11.87 30.49 -17.11
C HIS A 557 11.40 29.06 -16.93
N VAL A 558 12.35 28.13 -16.78
CA VAL A 558 12.08 26.70 -16.81
C VAL A 558 12.93 25.89 -15.84
N LEU A 559 12.38 24.74 -15.44
CA LEU A 559 13.11 23.67 -14.77
C LEU A 559 13.23 22.45 -15.69
N PRO A 560 14.45 22.00 -16.05
CA PRO A 560 14.68 20.68 -16.63
C PRO A 560 14.33 19.56 -15.64
N VAL A 561 13.64 18.53 -16.11
CA VAL A 561 13.25 17.36 -15.31
C VAL A 561 13.75 16.08 -15.99
N PHE A 562 14.32 15.16 -15.21
CA PHE A 562 14.93 13.90 -15.69
C PHE A 562 13.93 12.87 -16.24
N THR A 563 12.64 13.15 -16.11
CA THR A 563 11.51 12.42 -16.68
C THR A 563 10.55 13.44 -17.28
N GLY A 564 9.75 13.04 -18.26
CA GLY A 564 8.89 13.97 -19.00
C GLY A 564 7.40 13.65 -18.97
N GLU A 565 6.64 14.53 -19.62
CA GLU A 565 5.19 14.46 -19.79
C GLU A 565 4.85 14.79 -21.25
N CYS A 566 4.53 13.77 -22.05
CA CYS A 566 4.20 13.95 -23.47
C CYS A 566 2.75 14.37 -23.72
N LYS A 567 1.87 14.25 -22.71
CA LYS A 567 0.42 14.52 -22.74
C LYS A 567 -0.42 13.58 -23.62
N GLU A 568 0.22 12.69 -24.39
CA GLU A 568 -0.48 11.83 -25.35
C GLU A 568 -0.56 10.35 -24.99
N CYS A 569 0.40 9.83 -24.22
CA CYS A 569 0.43 8.42 -23.86
C CYS A 569 -0.60 8.07 -22.76
N ALA A 570 -0.84 6.77 -22.54
CA ALA A 570 -1.82 6.30 -21.56
C ALA A 570 -1.52 6.81 -20.14
N HIS A 571 -0.27 6.75 -19.71
CA HIS A 571 0.18 7.31 -18.42
C HIS A 571 -0.08 8.82 -18.31
N CYS A 572 0.16 9.58 -19.38
CA CYS A 572 -0.06 11.02 -19.35
C CYS A 572 -1.56 11.38 -19.29
N LYS A 573 -2.41 10.61 -19.97
CA LYS A 573 -3.88 10.78 -19.98
C LYS A 573 -4.55 10.27 -18.70
N SER A 574 -3.94 9.31 -18.03
CA SER A 574 -4.34 8.84 -16.70
C SER A 574 -4.15 9.94 -15.64
N ALA A 575 -5.04 9.99 -14.65
CA ALA A 575 -4.88 10.87 -13.49
C ALA A 575 -4.04 10.22 -12.38
N GLU A 576 -3.71 8.94 -12.51
CA GLU A 576 -3.12 8.11 -11.48
C GLU A 576 -1.58 8.07 -11.55
N SER A 577 -0.99 8.24 -12.73
CA SER A 577 0.45 8.04 -12.97
C SER A 577 1.15 9.24 -13.60
N ASN A 578 2.46 9.36 -13.32
CA ASN A 578 3.38 10.30 -13.95
C ASN A 578 4.42 9.64 -14.89
N MET A 579 4.30 8.35 -15.15
CA MET A 579 5.35 7.54 -15.80
C MET A 579 5.22 7.52 -17.33
N CYS A 580 5.36 8.68 -17.98
CA CYS A 580 5.20 8.85 -19.43
C CYS A 580 5.94 7.77 -20.28
N ASP A 581 5.21 7.04 -21.13
CA ASP A 581 5.77 5.98 -21.98
C ASP A 581 6.93 6.44 -22.88
N LEU A 582 6.85 7.67 -23.38
CA LEU A 582 7.84 8.25 -24.28
C LEU A 582 9.07 8.79 -23.54
N LEU A 583 8.85 9.39 -22.37
CA LEU A 583 9.82 10.27 -21.70
C LEU A 583 10.19 9.82 -20.29
N ARG A 584 9.82 8.59 -19.90
CA ARG A 584 10.31 7.96 -18.67
C ARG A 584 11.83 8.01 -18.62
N ILE A 585 12.36 8.14 -17.41
CA ILE A 585 13.81 8.15 -17.18
C ILE A 585 14.48 6.96 -17.87
N ASN A 586 15.58 7.24 -18.57
CA ASN A 586 16.43 6.23 -19.16
C ASN A 586 17.89 6.62 -18.90
N THR A 587 18.58 5.81 -18.09
CA THR A 587 19.93 6.09 -17.62
C THR A 587 21.01 5.68 -18.63
N ASP A 588 20.68 4.78 -19.56
CA ASP A 588 21.57 4.29 -20.60
C ASP A 588 21.54 5.17 -21.85
N ARG A 589 20.44 5.90 -22.06
CA ARG A 589 20.29 6.82 -23.20
C ARG A 589 21.24 8.01 -23.05
N GLY A 590 22.23 8.07 -23.94
CA GLY A 590 23.19 9.17 -24.08
C GLY A 590 22.86 10.18 -25.19
N VAL A 591 21.72 10.04 -25.86
CA VAL A 591 21.40 10.75 -27.10
C VAL A 591 19.94 11.22 -27.11
N MET A 592 19.61 12.14 -28.02
CA MET A 592 18.26 12.64 -28.21
C MET A 592 17.33 11.58 -28.84
N ILE A 593 16.05 11.63 -28.50
CA ILE A 593 15.05 10.65 -28.96
C ILE A 593 14.76 10.81 -30.46
N GLY A 594 14.80 12.05 -30.98
CA GLY A 594 14.38 12.34 -32.36
C GLY A 594 15.30 11.76 -33.44
N ASP A 595 16.62 11.85 -33.25
CA ASP A 595 17.61 11.44 -34.26
C ASP A 595 18.67 10.46 -33.75
N GLY A 596 18.61 10.05 -32.47
CA GLY A 596 19.60 9.15 -31.87
C GLY A 596 21.01 9.74 -31.78
N LYS A 597 21.18 11.06 -31.86
CA LYS A 597 22.48 11.73 -31.77
C LYS A 597 22.58 12.60 -30.52
N SER A 598 23.81 12.87 -30.09
CA SER A 598 24.06 13.90 -29.08
C SER A 598 23.88 15.31 -29.65
N ARG A 599 23.69 16.28 -28.76
CA ARG A 599 23.73 17.72 -29.07
C ARG A 599 25.03 18.36 -28.60
N PHE A 600 25.90 17.60 -27.94
CA PHE A 600 27.20 18.06 -27.46
C PHE A 600 28.33 17.44 -28.27
N SER A 601 29.32 18.24 -28.65
CA SER A 601 30.57 17.78 -29.25
C SER A 601 31.79 18.57 -28.79
N ILE A 602 32.95 17.92 -28.87
CA ILE A 602 34.27 18.57 -28.83
C ILE A 602 35.03 18.12 -30.07
N ASN A 603 35.43 19.07 -30.93
CA ASN A 603 36.15 18.78 -32.18
C ASN A 603 35.42 17.72 -33.05
N GLY A 604 34.09 17.82 -33.13
CA GLY A 604 33.24 16.88 -33.88
C GLY A 604 33.04 15.49 -33.24
N LYS A 605 33.66 15.20 -32.07
CA LYS A 605 33.41 13.96 -31.32
C LYS A 605 32.26 14.15 -30.34
N PRO A 606 31.30 13.22 -30.26
CA PRO A 606 30.13 13.38 -29.40
C PRO A 606 30.47 13.26 -27.92
N ILE A 607 29.84 14.08 -27.09
CA ILE A 607 29.77 13.93 -25.63
C ILE A 607 28.34 13.53 -25.27
N TYR A 608 28.14 12.50 -24.47
CA TYR A 608 26.80 11.94 -24.22
C TYR A 608 25.99 12.76 -23.21
N HIS A 609 24.67 12.75 -23.41
CA HIS A 609 23.67 13.29 -22.49
C HIS A 609 23.47 12.40 -21.26
N PHE A 610 22.99 12.97 -20.16
CA PHE A 610 22.59 12.28 -18.94
C PHE A 610 21.13 12.54 -18.64
N VAL A 611 20.34 11.45 -18.53
CA VAL A 611 18.90 11.43 -18.21
C VAL A 611 18.06 12.50 -18.92
N GLY A 612 18.46 12.87 -20.14
CA GLY A 612 17.76 13.86 -20.97
C GLY A 612 17.82 15.31 -20.46
N THR A 613 18.79 15.67 -19.61
CA THR A 613 18.90 17.02 -19.03
C THR A 613 20.30 17.62 -19.16
N SER A 614 21.36 16.93 -18.72
CA SER A 614 22.77 17.36 -18.84
C SER A 614 23.03 18.80 -18.40
N THR A 615 22.67 19.13 -17.17
CA THR A 615 22.65 20.51 -16.68
C THR A 615 24.01 21.03 -16.18
N PHE A 616 25.06 20.21 -16.17
CA PHE A 616 26.43 20.67 -15.91
C PHE A 616 27.07 21.29 -17.17
N SER A 617 26.33 22.19 -17.81
CA SER A 617 26.70 22.94 -19.00
C SER A 617 25.93 24.27 -19.02
N GLU A 618 26.56 25.35 -19.48
CA GLU A 618 25.91 26.67 -19.60
C GLU A 618 24.69 26.64 -20.54
N TYR A 619 24.71 25.75 -21.55
CA TYR A 619 23.58 25.47 -22.42
C TYR A 619 23.37 23.97 -22.56
N THR A 620 22.11 23.55 -22.62
CA THR A 620 21.75 22.15 -22.87
C THR A 620 20.52 22.08 -23.76
N VAL A 621 20.33 20.94 -24.42
CA VAL A 621 19.20 20.64 -25.30
C VAL A 621 18.47 19.42 -24.77
N MET A 622 17.15 19.51 -24.66
CA MET A 622 16.30 18.43 -24.16
C MET A 622 14.97 18.39 -24.91
N HIS A 623 14.23 17.29 -24.76
CA HIS A 623 12.89 17.18 -25.31
C HIS A 623 11.94 18.12 -24.55
N VAL A 624 11.06 18.83 -25.25
CA VAL A 624 10.09 19.80 -24.68
C VAL A 624 9.28 19.21 -23.52
N GLY A 625 8.92 17.93 -23.63
CA GLY A 625 8.19 17.21 -22.61
C GLY A 625 8.91 17.08 -21.26
N CYS A 626 10.22 17.34 -21.20
CA CYS A 626 11.05 17.30 -19.98
C CYS A 626 11.32 18.70 -19.40
N VAL A 627 10.61 19.74 -19.88
CA VAL A 627 10.83 21.14 -19.49
C VAL A 627 9.58 21.71 -18.84
N ALA A 628 9.63 21.96 -17.54
CA ALA A 628 8.54 22.60 -16.81
C ALA A 628 8.65 24.13 -16.89
N LYS A 629 7.66 24.79 -17.50
CA LYS A 629 7.52 26.26 -17.48
C LYS A 629 7.09 26.71 -16.10
N ILE A 630 7.82 27.65 -15.52
CA ILE A 630 7.56 28.12 -14.15
C ILE A 630 7.34 29.63 -14.10
N ASN A 631 6.99 30.11 -12.91
CA ASN A 631 6.85 31.53 -12.62
C ASN A 631 8.16 32.28 -12.90
N PRO A 632 8.17 33.30 -13.79
CA PRO A 632 9.40 34.03 -14.11
C PRO A 632 9.93 34.88 -12.94
N ALA A 633 9.12 35.14 -11.91
CA ALA A 633 9.56 35.79 -10.69
C ALA A 633 10.27 34.85 -9.70
N ALA A 634 10.22 33.53 -9.94
CA ALA A 634 10.84 32.57 -9.04
C ALA A 634 12.38 32.66 -9.11
N PRO A 635 13.08 32.74 -7.96
CA PRO A 635 14.53 32.77 -7.90
C PRO A 635 15.11 31.41 -8.33
N LEU A 636 15.71 31.38 -9.52
CA LEU A 636 16.22 30.14 -10.14
C LEU A 636 17.37 29.49 -9.34
N ASP A 637 18.06 30.24 -8.48
CA ASP A 637 19.06 29.70 -7.54
C ASP A 637 18.46 28.96 -6.34
N LYS A 638 17.13 29.06 -6.15
CA LYS A 638 16.38 28.34 -5.13
C LYS A 638 15.55 27.22 -5.72
N VAL A 639 14.78 27.50 -6.77
CA VAL A 639 13.81 26.52 -7.29
C VAL A 639 14.43 25.41 -8.14
N CYS A 640 15.72 25.51 -8.51
CA CYS A 640 16.41 24.48 -9.28
C CYS A 640 16.42 23.09 -8.61
N VAL A 641 16.46 23.04 -7.27
CA VAL A 641 16.44 21.78 -6.49
C VAL A 641 15.06 21.10 -6.45
N LEU A 642 14.01 21.77 -6.95
CA LEU A 642 12.66 21.20 -7.01
C LEU A 642 12.49 20.19 -8.15
N SER A 643 13.38 20.12 -9.13
CA SER A 643 13.21 19.19 -10.26
C SER A 643 13.67 17.74 -9.98
N CYS A 644 14.06 17.42 -8.74
CA CYS A 644 14.37 16.04 -8.33
C CYS A 644 14.05 15.78 -6.85
N GLY A 645 15.05 15.73 -5.97
CA GLY A 645 14.93 15.08 -4.66
C GLY A 645 13.87 15.69 -3.73
N ILE A 646 13.71 17.02 -3.76
CA ILE A 646 12.74 17.70 -2.88
C ILE A 646 11.30 17.36 -3.30
N SER A 647 10.97 17.50 -4.59
CA SER A 647 9.63 17.14 -5.07
C SER A 647 9.33 15.66 -4.91
N THR A 648 10.35 14.79 -5.07
CA THR A 648 10.21 13.36 -4.83
C THR A 648 9.75 13.06 -3.39
N GLY A 649 10.44 13.59 -2.38
CA GLY A 649 10.08 13.35 -0.97
C GLY A 649 8.77 14.03 -0.56
N LEU A 650 8.58 15.27 -0.99
CA LEU A 650 7.35 16.03 -0.74
C LEU A 650 6.14 15.29 -1.30
N GLY A 651 6.19 14.92 -2.58
CA GLY A 651 5.11 14.22 -3.28
C GLY A 651 4.89 12.79 -2.77
N ALA A 652 5.95 12.07 -2.39
CA ALA A 652 5.82 10.76 -1.73
C ALA A 652 4.91 10.85 -0.49
N THR A 653 5.00 11.97 0.23
CA THR A 653 4.18 12.18 1.42
C THR A 653 2.81 12.71 1.07
N ILE A 654 2.70 13.85 0.37
CA ILE A 654 1.41 14.54 0.18
C ILE A 654 0.54 13.92 -0.93
N ASN A 655 1.14 13.29 -1.95
CA ASN A 655 0.42 12.68 -3.06
C ASN A 655 0.19 11.18 -2.88
N VAL A 656 1.09 10.47 -2.18
CA VAL A 656 1.07 9.00 -2.14
C VAL A 656 0.73 8.44 -0.76
N ALA A 657 1.47 8.83 0.29
CA ALA A 657 1.19 8.42 1.67
C ALA A 657 -0.11 9.05 2.18
N LYS A 658 -0.35 10.33 1.86
CA LYS A 658 -1.52 11.12 2.27
C LYS A 658 -1.83 10.97 3.77
N PRO A 659 -0.89 11.34 4.67
CA PRO A 659 -1.11 11.25 6.11
C PRO A 659 -2.34 12.08 6.51
N PRO A 660 -3.32 11.50 7.24
CA PRO A 660 -4.39 12.27 7.85
C PRO A 660 -3.84 13.31 8.83
N LYS A 661 -4.55 14.42 9.02
CA LYS A 661 -4.17 15.40 10.03
C LYS A 661 -4.13 14.74 11.41
N GLY A 662 -3.07 14.98 12.17
CA GLY A 662 -2.86 14.39 13.49
C GLY A 662 -2.17 13.02 13.49
N SER A 663 -1.87 12.45 12.31
CA SER A 663 -1.25 11.13 12.21
C SER A 663 0.21 11.10 12.70
N THR A 664 0.73 9.89 12.92
CA THR A 664 2.14 9.60 13.16
C THR A 664 2.82 9.12 11.89
N VAL A 665 3.96 9.72 11.52
CA VAL A 665 4.71 9.40 10.29
C VAL A 665 6.14 9.00 10.61
N ALA A 666 6.61 7.86 10.11
CA ALA A 666 8.02 7.44 10.17
C ALA A 666 8.75 7.75 8.86
N ILE A 667 9.97 8.26 8.93
CA ILE A 667 10.78 8.61 7.76
C ILE A 667 12.16 7.96 7.85
N PHE A 668 12.43 7.00 6.97
CA PHE A 668 13.69 6.28 6.92
C PHE A 668 14.67 6.95 5.96
N GLY A 669 15.76 7.48 6.51
CA GLY A 669 16.82 8.20 5.80
C GLY A 669 16.60 9.70 5.78
N LEU A 670 17.43 10.46 6.49
CA LEU A 670 17.33 11.92 6.63
C LEU A 670 18.26 12.67 5.67
N GLY A 671 18.34 12.20 4.43
CA GLY A 671 18.90 12.97 3.31
C GLY A 671 17.87 13.93 2.72
N ALA A 672 18.19 14.63 1.63
CA ALA A 672 17.29 15.64 1.04
C ALA A 672 15.87 15.11 0.73
N VAL A 673 15.75 13.86 0.26
CA VAL A 673 14.44 13.24 -0.03
C VAL A 673 13.65 13.02 1.27
N GLY A 674 14.26 12.45 2.30
CA GLY A 674 13.58 12.23 3.58
C GLY A 674 13.27 13.52 4.33
N LEU A 675 14.13 14.53 4.26
CA LEU A 675 13.84 15.87 4.79
C LEU A 675 12.66 16.52 4.06
N ALA A 676 12.52 16.30 2.74
CA ALA A 676 11.35 16.76 2.01
C ALA A 676 10.09 15.95 2.31
N ALA A 677 10.21 14.66 2.62
CA ALA A 677 9.11 13.87 3.15
C ALA A 677 8.67 14.37 4.54
N ALA A 678 9.61 14.76 5.40
CA ALA A 678 9.32 15.32 6.72
C ALA A 678 8.56 16.64 6.59
N GLU A 679 9.02 17.49 5.67
CA GLU A 679 8.35 18.75 5.35
C GLU A 679 6.94 18.50 4.79
N GLY A 680 6.77 17.49 3.93
CA GLY A 680 5.46 17.06 3.44
C GLY A 680 4.52 16.57 4.55
N ALA A 681 5.04 15.81 5.52
CA ALA A 681 4.26 15.35 6.67
C ALA A 681 3.85 16.51 7.58
N ARG A 682 4.75 17.49 7.77
CA ARG A 682 4.48 18.73 8.51
C ARG A 682 3.38 19.56 7.82
N ILE A 683 3.48 19.74 6.50
CA ILE A 683 2.48 20.46 5.69
C ILE A 683 1.13 19.76 5.75
N ALA A 684 1.10 18.42 5.72
CA ALA A 684 -0.12 17.63 5.86
C ALA A 684 -0.72 17.65 7.28
N GLY A 685 0.02 18.16 8.27
CA GLY A 685 -0.45 18.30 9.65
C GLY A 685 -0.30 17.04 10.50
N ALA A 686 0.70 16.19 10.22
CA ALA A 686 1.08 15.10 11.11
C ALA A 686 1.46 15.62 12.51
N SER A 687 1.04 14.91 13.57
CA SER A 687 1.32 15.31 14.95
C SER A 687 2.70 14.85 15.43
N ARG A 688 3.12 13.67 14.97
CA ARG A 688 4.39 13.03 15.30
C ARG A 688 5.11 12.66 14.02
N ILE A 689 6.34 13.13 13.87
CA ILE A 689 7.19 12.85 12.71
C ILE A 689 8.49 12.26 13.25
N ILE A 690 8.65 10.95 13.09
CA ILE A 690 9.77 10.19 13.64
C ILE A 690 10.81 10.02 12.53
N GLY A 691 11.98 10.65 12.67
CA GLY A 691 13.10 10.46 11.76
C GLY A 691 13.94 9.24 12.12
N ILE A 692 14.31 8.42 11.14
CA ILE A 692 15.14 7.23 11.33
C ILE A 692 16.39 7.34 10.46
N ASP A 693 17.57 7.44 11.08
CA ASP A 693 18.86 7.50 10.37
C ASP A 693 19.97 6.87 11.23
N LEU A 694 21.02 6.34 10.60
CA LEU A 694 22.18 5.80 11.31
C LEU A 694 23.13 6.89 11.83
N ASN A 695 22.99 8.12 11.30
CA ASN A 695 23.76 9.28 11.71
C ASN A 695 22.92 10.20 12.60
N ALA A 696 23.10 10.08 13.92
CA ALA A 696 22.40 10.89 14.91
C ALA A 696 22.60 12.41 14.73
N ASN A 697 23.70 12.85 14.11
CA ASN A 697 23.97 14.27 13.88
C ASN A 697 22.99 14.90 12.88
N ARG A 698 22.23 14.09 12.12
CA ARG A 698 21.21 14.59 11.18
C ARG A 698 19.93 15.05 11.87
N PHE A 699 19.70 14.66 13.13
CA PHE A 699 18.43 14.94 13.79
C PHE A 699 18.20 16.44 14.02
N GLU A 700 19.22 17.15 14.49
CA GLU A 700 19.10 18.59 14.76
C GLU A 700 18.75 19.39 13.49
N GLU A 701 19.28 18.96 12.34
CA GLU A 701 18.87 19.53 11.06
C GLU A 701 17.43 19.12 10.71
N ALA A 702 17.08 17.84 10.85
CA ALA A 702 15.76 17.31 10.54
C ALA A 702 14.61 17.95 11.33
N ARG A 703 14.86 18.44 12.55
CA ARG A 703 13.86 19.21 13.33
C ARG A 703 13.35 20.44 12.59
N LYS A 704 14.21 21.10 11.80
CA LYS A 704 13.83 22.28 10.97
C LYS A 704 12.88 21.91 9.83
N PHE A 705 12.76 20.63 9.50
CA PHE A 705 11.86 20.08 8.48
C PHE A 705 10.62 19.42 9.10
N GLY A 706 10.45 19.50 10.42
CA GLY A 706 9.27 19.01 11.14
C GLY A 706 9.46 17.72 11.92
N CYS A 707 10.62 17.05 11.86
CA CYS A 707 10.85 15.87 12.70
C CYS A 707 10.73 16.22 14.19
N THR A 708 9.85 15.53 14.90
CA THR A 708 9.58 15.72 16.34
C THR A 708 10.41 14.75 17.19
N GLU A 709 10.68 13.56 16.66
CA GLU A 709 11.34 12.45 17.33
C GLU A 709 12.40 11.84 16.41
N PHE A 710 13.32 11.07 16.99
CA PHE A 710 14.38 10.41 16.26
C PHE A 710 14.68 9.03 16.83
N VAL A 711 14.95 8.09 15.94
CA VAL A 711 15.39 6.74 16.27
C VAL A 711 16.63 6.42 15.46
N ASN A 712 17.73 6.13 16.13
CA ASN A 712 18.88 5.52 15.49
C ASN A 712 18.82 4.00 15.70
N PRO A 713 18.70 3.20 14.63
CA PRO A 713 18.63 1.74 14.75
C PRO A 713 19.81 1.12 15.54
N LYS A 714 20.97 1.79 15.62
CA LYS A 714 22.14 1.29 16.37
C LYS A 714 22.00 1.39 17.88
N ASP A 715 21.06 2.19 18.37
CA ASP A 715 20.88 2.43 19.82
C ASP A 715 19.88 1.41 20.44
N HIS A 716 19.45 0.41 19.66
CA HIS A 716 18.47 -0.59 20.07
C HIS A 716 18.90 -2.00 19.67
N ASP A 717 18.70 -2.97 20.55
CA ASP A 717 18.91 -4.40 20.25
C ASP A 717 17.75 -5.01 19.45
N LYS A 718 16.55 -4.46 19.60
CA LYS A 718 15.34 -4.90 18.88
C LYS A 718 15.36 -4.37 17.44
N PRO A 719 14.77 -5.10 16.48
CA PRO A 719 14.52 -4.57 15.14
C PRO A 719 13.75 -3.24 15.19
N VAL A 720 14.18 -2.26 14.39
CA VAL A 720 13.62 -0.89 14.45
C VAL A 720 12.11 -0.83 14.25
N GLN A 721 11.54 -1.74 13.45
CA GLN A 721 10.09 -1.81 13.27
C GLN A 721 9.34 -2.17 14.55
N GLN A 722 9.94 -2.98 15.44
CA GLN A 722 9.37 -3.31 16.75
C GLN A 722 9.52 -2.13 17.72
N VAL A 723 10.65 -1.44 17.69
CA VAL A 723 10.86 -0.21 18.48
C VAL A 723 9.80 0.83 18.13
N LEU A 724 9.55 1.06 16.83
CA LEU A 724 8.53 1.99 16.37
C LEU A 724 7.13 1.54 16.79
N ALA A 725 6.79 0.25 16.63
CA ALA A 725 5.50 -0.27 17.07
C ALA A 725 5.26 -0.08 18.59
N GLU A 726 6.29 -0.30 19.42
CA GLU A 726 6.24 -0.06 20.86
C GLU A 726 6.07 1.43 21.20
N MET A 727 6.77 2.33 20.49
CA MET A 727 6.68 3.79 20.65
C MET A 727 5.33 4.39 20.21
N THR A 728 4.55 3.65 19.42
CA THR A 728 3.37 4.15 18.71
C THR A 728 2.13 3.29 18.92
N ASN A 729 2.18 2.35 19.86
CA ASN A 729 1.07 1.47 20.23
C ASN A 729 0.50 0.67 19.04
N GLY A 730 1.38 0.00 18.28
CA GLY A 730 0.99 -0.90 17.19
C GLY A 730 1.63 -0.56 15.84
N GLY A 731 2.17 0.64 15.69
CA GLY A 731 2.87 1.10 14.48
C GLY A 731 2.46 2.50 14.05
N VAL A 732 3.20 3.07 13.12
CA VAL A 732 2.91 4.41 12.57
C VAL A 732 1.77 4.36 11.55
N ASP A 733 1.01 5.45 11.39
CA ASP A 733 -0.05 5.51 10.39
C ASP A 733 0.53 5.48 8.97
N ARG A 734 1.65 6.18 8.77
CA ARG A 734 2.36 6.24 7.47
C ARG A 734 3.87 6.06 7.68
N SER A 735 4.52 5.39 6.73
CA SER A 735 5.99 5.38 6.65
C SER A 735 6.47 5.73 5.24
N VAL A 736 7.62 6.40 5.16
CA VAL A 736 8.26 6.77 3.89
C VAL A 736 9.73 6.35 3.94
N GLU A 737 10.13 5.48 3.00
CA GLU A 737 11.50 4.96 2.91
C GLU A 737 12.29 5.71 1.83
N CYS A 738 13.40 6.35 2.22
CA CYS A 738 14.16 7.28 1.38
C CYS A 738 15.65 6.93 1.24
N THR A 739 16.08 5.73 1.64
CA THR A 739 17.48 5.28 1.59
C THR A 739 17.79 4.38 0.40
N GLY A 740 16.82 3.59 -0.08
CA GLY A 740 17.04 2.55 -1.08
C GLY A 740 17.61 1.25 -0.47
N ASN A 741 17.81 1.20 0.85
CA ASN A 741 18.30 0.02 1.54
C ASN A 741 17.17 -0.99 1.73
N ILE A 742 17.40 -2.24 1.32
CA ILE A 742 16.36 -3.27 1.34
C ILE A 742 15.85 -3.59 2.75
N ASN A 743 16.72 -3.55 3.76
CA ASN A 743 16.29 -3.78 5.14
C ASN A 743 15.41 -2.62 5.63
N ALA A 744 15.76 -1.38 5.28
CA ALA A 744 14.93 -0.21 5.60
C ALA A 744 13.56 -0.27 4.91
N MET A 745 13.48 -0.77 3.67
CA MET A 745 12.20 -0.97 2.96
C MET A 745 11.29 -1.95 3.70
N ILE A 746 11.83 -3.09 4.15
CA ILE A 746 11.09 -4.09 4.91
C ILE A 746 10.66 -3.51 6.26
N GLN A 747 11.57 -2.84 6.97
CA GLN A 747 11.30 -2.23 8.26
C GLN A 747 10.25 -1.11 8.17
N ALA A 748 10.32 -0.27 7.12
CA ALA A 748 9.34 0.77 6.87
C ALA A 748 7.95 0.17 6.64
N PHE A 749 7.83 -0.92 5.89
CA PHE A 749 6.57 -1.63 5.72
C PHE A 749 6.08 -2.30 7.01
N GLU A 750 6.95 -2.98 7.76
CA GLU A 750 6.54 -3.74 8.94
C GLU A 750 6.26 -2.86 10.17
N CYS A 751 6.71 -1.61 10.18
CA CYS A 751 6.49 -0.68 11.29
C CYS A 751 5.17 0.10 11.22
N VAL A 752 4.43 0.03 10.10
CA VAL A 752 3.13 0.71 10.01
C VAL A 752 2.08 -0.06 10.79
N HIS A 753 1.04 0.63 11.24
CA HIS A 753 -0.09 0.03 11.95
C HIS A 753 -0.78 -1.04 11.08
N ASP A 754 -1.24 -2.15 11.66
CA ASP A 754 -2.16 -3.02 10.93
C ASP A 754 -3.53 -2.33 10.76
N GLY A 755 -4.40 -2.84 9.89
CA GLY A 755 -5.68 -2.21 9.62
C GLY A 755 -5.62 -1.06 8.60
N TRP A 756 -4.81 -0.03 8.86
CA TRP A 756 -4.82 1.21 8.06
C TRP A 756 -3.44 1.75 7.66
N GLY A 757 -2.35 1.11 8.10
CA GLY A 757 -1.00 1.57 7.85
C GLY A 757 -0.61 1.55 6.36
N VAL A 758 0.03 2.63 5.90
CA VAL A 758 0.54 2.75 4.53
C VAL A 758 2.03 3.05 4.53
N ALA A 759 2.81 2.18 3.87
CA ALA A 759 4.22 2.41 3.63
C ALA A 759 4.46 2.83 2.17
N VAL A 760 5.37 3.79 1.96
CA VAL A 760 5.76 4.30 0.64
C VAL A 760 7.26 4.14 0.44
N LEU A 761 7.64 3.36 -0.57
CA LEU A 761 9.03 3.21 -1.00
C LEU A 761 9.40 4.32 -2.01
N VAL A 762 10.50 5.01 -1.74
CA VAL A 762 11.00 6.12 -2.55
C VAL A 762 12.45 5.91 -2.96
N GLY A 763 13.26 5.39 -2.03
CA GLY A 763 14.68 5.16 -2.27
C GLY A 763 14.92 4.12 -3.37
N VAL A 764 15.87 4.40 -4.26
CA VAL A 764 16.20 3.50 -5.37
C VAL A 764 17.10 2.37 -4.87
N PRO A 765 16.68 1.10 -5.00
CA PRO A 765 17.46 -0.05 -4.53
C PRO A 765 18.56 -0.44 -5.52
N HIS A 766 19.52 -1.23 -5.05
CA HIS A 766 20.46 -1.91 -5.96
C HIS A 766 19.73 -2.95 -6.83
N LYS A 767 20.28 -3.25 -8.02
CA LYS A 767 19.67 -4.13 -9.05
C LYS A 767 19.36 -5.57 -8.61
N ASP A 768 20.00 -6.05 -7.54
CA ASP A 768 19.86 -7.42 -7.02
C ASP A 768 19.03 -7.45 -5.73
N ALA A 769 18.36 -6.35 -5.39
CA ALA A 769 17.56 -6.26 -4.18
C ALA A 769 16.29 -7.13 -4.28
N GLU A 770 15.94 -7.78 -3.17
CA GLU A 770 14.73 -8.60 -3.06
C GLU A 770 13.95 -8.14 -1.84
N PHE A 771 12.75 -7.59 -2.04
CA PHE A 771 11.84 -7.24 -0.96
C PHE A 771 11.20 -8.52 -0.44
N LYS A 772 11.18 -8.70 0.88
CA LYS A 772 10.67 -9.92 1.51
C LYS A 772 9.86 -9.56 2.74
N THR A 773 8.69 -10.17 2.88
CA THR A 773 7.88 -10.08 4.10
C THR A 773 6.94 -11.27 4.19
N HIS A 774 6.40 -11.54 5.36
CA HIS A 774 5.37 -12.56 5.52
C HIS A 774 4.04 -12.04 4.94
N PRO A 775 3.30 -12.79 4.10
CA PRO A 775 2.09 -12.25 3.46
C PRO A 775 1.00 -11.82 4.46
N MET A 776 0.97 -12.41 5.66
CA MET A 776 0.08 -11.95 6.75
C MET A 776 0.24 -10.46 7.11
N ASN A 777 1.40 -9.87 6.86
CA ASN A 777 1.57 -8.43 7.08
C ASN A 777 0.65 -7.61 6.16
N PHE A 778 0.40 -8.08 4.92
CA PHE A 778 -0.61 -7.51 4.03
C PHE A 778 -2.04 -7.90 4.44
N LEU A 779 -2.30 -9.18 4.74
CA LEU A 779 -3.67 -9.63 5.11
C LEU A 779 -4.18 -8.94 6.38
N ASN A 780 -3.30 -8.53 7.30
CA ASN A 780 -3.61 -7.62 8.39
C ASN A 780 -3.80 -6.16 7.90
N GLU A 781 -4.33 -6.00 6.69
CA GLU A 781 -4.72 -4.76 6.02
C GLU A 781 -3.67 -3.65 5.89
N ARG A 782 -2.37 -3.98 5.90
CA ARG A 782 -1.34 -3.01 5.51
C ARG A 782 -1.33 -2.80 4.00
N THR A 783 -0.93 -1.60 3.59
CA THR A 783 -0.73 -1.24 2.20
C THR A 783 0.73 -0.86 1.94
N LEU A 784 1.32 -1.42 0.88
CA LEU A 784 2.64 -1.01 0.38
C LEU A 784 2.48 -0.38 -1.00
N LYS A 785 3.06 0.81 -1.15
CA LYS A 785 3.17 1.55 -2.40
C LYS A 785 4.62 1.90 -2.64
N GLY A 786 4.95 2.28 -3.86
CA GLY A 786 6.10 3.13 -4.11
C GLY A 786 5.70 4.34 -4.92
N THR A 787 6.67 5.18 -5.20
CA THR A 787 6.45 6.38 -6.00
C THR A 787 7.68 6.71 -6.82
N PHE A 788 7.44 7.29 -7.99
CA PHE A 788 8.46 7.87 -8.83
C PHE A 788 8.26 9.39 -8.88
N PHE A 789 9.31 10.17 -8.62
CA PHE A 789 9.24 11.64 -8.60
C PHE A 789 8.08 12.21 -7.74
N GLY A 790 7.71 11.50 -6.67
CA GLY A 790 6.63 11.91 -5.76
C GLY A 790 5.23 11.90 -6.40
N ASN A 791 5.05 11.11 -7.47
CA ASN A 791 3.86 11.04 -8.29
C ASN A 791 3.40 12.41 -8.84
N TYR A 792 4.35 13.30 -9.12
CA TYR A 792 4.10 14.56 -9.82
C TYR A 792 4.26 14.38 -11.33
N LYS A 793 3.30 14.86 -12.13
CA LYS A 793 3.48 15.04 -13.57
C LYS A 793 4.43 16.21 -13.83
N PRO A 794 5.57 16.00 -14.50
CA PRO A 794 6.64 17.00 -14.58
C PRO A 794 6.24 18.39 -15.07
N ARG A 795 5.41 18.49 -16.12
CA ARG A 795 5.06 19.79 -16.73
C ARG A 795 3.81 20.39 -16.12
N THR A 796 2.88 19.54 -15.68
CA THR A 796 1.60 19.98 -15.13
C THR A 796 1.68 20.32 -13.65
N ASP A 797 2.39 19.53 -12.83
CA ASP A 797 2.33 19.66 -11.37
C ASP A 797 3.52 20.40 -10.76
N LEU A 798 4.74 20.24 -11.31
CA LEU A 798 5.93 20.88 -10.76
C LEU A 798 5.83 22.42 -10.68
N PRO A 799 5.19 23.14 -11.63
CA PRO A 799 4.96 24.57 -11.47
C PRO A 799 4.14 24.92 -10.23
N ASN A 800 3.21 24.05 -9.80
CA ASN A 800 2.44 24.28 -8.57
C ASN A 800 3.32 24.13 -7.32
N VAL A 801 4.32 23.23 -7.34
CA VAL A 801 5.31 23.12 -6.25
C VAL A 801 6.16 24.40 -6.15
N VAL A 802 6.51 25.00 -7.29
CA VAL A 802 7.15 26.33 -7.31
C VAL A 802 6.24 27.39 -6.70
N GLU A 803 4.93 27.35 -6.98
CA GLU A 803 3.97 28.28 -6.37
C GLU A 803 3.82 28.10 -4.85
N LEU A 804 3.92 26.87 -4.32
CA LEU A 804 3.97 26.64 -2.87
C LEU A 804 5.17 27.37 -2.24
N TYR A 805 6.32 27.33 -2.90
CA TYR A 805 7.50 28.07 -2.48
C TYR A 805 7.27 29.59 -2.55
N MET A 806 6.72 30.10 -3.66
CA MET A 806 6.44 31.53 -3.82
C MET A 806 5.44 32.07 -2.78
N LYS A 807 4.50 31.22 -2.32
CA LYS A 807 3.55 31.51 -1.24
C LYS A 807 4.12 31.33 0.17
N LYS A 808 5.36 30.86 0.29
CA LYS A 808 6.03 30.53 1.57
C LYS A 808 5.37 29.38 2.34
N GLU A 809 4.63 28.53 1.63
CA GLU A 809 4.05 27.29 2.19
C GLU A 809 5.09 26.16 2.20
N LEU A 810 6.07 26.22 1.28
CA LEU A 810 7.24 25.37 1.23
C LEU A 810 8.52 26.21 1.43
N GLU A 811 9.36 25.81 2.39
CA GLU A 811 10.64 26.47 2.65
C GLU A 811 11.79 25.74 1.94
N VAL A 812 12.27 26.28 0.81
CA VAL A 812 13.31 25.62 -0.01
C VAL A 812 14.72 25.98 0.45
N GLU A 813 14.92 27.16 1.03
CA GLU A 813 16.23 27.69 1.45
C GLU A 813 16.93 26.76 2.42
N LYS A 814 16.19 26.12 3.34
CA LYS A 814 16.75 25.20 4.34
C LYS A 814 17.41 23.95 3.72
N PHE A 815 17.04 23.57 2.49
CA PHE A 815 17.72 22.47 1.78
C PHE A 815 19.08 22.89 1.20
N ILE A 816 19.33 24.19 1.03
CA ILE A 816 20.52 24.72 0.35
C ILE A 816 21.58 25.05 1.40
N THR A 817 22.58 24.18 1.53
CA THR A 817 23.63 24.31 2.54
C THR A 817 24.90 24.94 2.00
N HIS A 818 25.14 24.81 0.69
CA HIS A 818 26.35 25.30 0.03
C HIS A 818 26.02 25.98 -1.30
N SER A 819 26.89 26.89 -1.71
CA SER A 819 26.91 27.39 -3.08
C SER A 819 28.34 27.60 -3.55
N VAL A 820 28.64 27.13 -4.76
CA VAL A 820 29.97 27.21 -5.39
C VAL A 820 29.85 27.77 -6.80
N PRO A 821 30.89 28.44 -7.34
CA PRO A 821 30.94 28.78 -8.77
C PRO A 821 31.10 27.51 -9.63
N PHE A 822 30.68 27.56 -10.89
CA PHE A 822 30.78 26.42 -11.82
C PHE A 822 32.21 25.92 -12.04
N SER A 823 33.20 26.81 -11.97
CA SER A 823 34.63 26.45 -12.00
C SER A 823 35.06 25.53 -10.84
N GLU A 824 34.31 25.51 -9.74
CA GLU A 824 34.59 24.70 -8.54
C GLU A 824 33.61 23.52 -8.40
N ILE A 825 33.00 23.05 -9.50
CA ILE A 825 32.02 21.95 -9.45
C ILE A 825 32.53 20.69 -8.73
N ASN A 826 33.81 20.34 -8.84
CA ASN A 826 34.39 19.18 -8.14
C ASN A 826 34.34 19.33 -6.61
N THR A 827 34.39 20.55 -6.08
CA THR A 827 34.19 20.80 -4.64
C THR A 827 32.79 20.39 -4.19
N ALA A 828 31.76 20.54 -5.04
CA ALA A 828 30.42 20.04 -4.73
C ALA A 828 30.37 18.51 -4.59
N PHE A 829 31.14 17.78 -5.43
CA PHE A 829 31.28 16.33 -5.32
C PHE A 829 32.00 15.93 -4.01
N ASP A 830 33.07 16.64 -3.65
CA ASP A 830 33.79 16.41 -2.39
C ASP A 830 32.89 16.60 -1.16
N LEU A 831 32.11 17.69 -1.13
CA LEU A 831 31.14 17.97 -0.06
C LEU A 831 30.11 16.84 0.05
N MET A 832 29.59 16.37 -1.09
CA MET A 832 28.62 15.27 -1.11
C MET A 832 29.21 13.95 -0.59
N HIS A 833 30.44 13.59 -0.99
CA HIS A 833 31.12 12.38 -0.50
C HIS A 833 31.38 12.42 1.01
N LYS A 834 31.76 13.59 1.55
CA LYS A 834 31.94 13.77 2.99
C LYS A 834 30.63 13.78 3.76
N GLY A 835 29.48 13.88 3.07
CA GLY A 835 28.18 14.04 3.69
C GLY A 835 28.01 15.43 4.34
N GLU A 836 28.77 16.41 3.88
CA GLU A 836 28.76 17.80 4.35
C GLU A 836 27.70 18.58 3.57
N GLY A 837 26.48 18.67 4.11
CA GLY A 837 25.37 19.44 3.55
C GLY A 837 24.26 18.61 2.91
N ILE A 838 23.23 19.29 2.40
CA ILE A 838 22.00 18.69 1.84
C ILE A 838 21.96 18.88 0.32
N ARG A 839 22.08 20.14 -0.13
CA ARG A 839 22.24 20.52 -1.53
C ARG A 839 23.31 21.59 -1.68
N CYS A 840 24.09 21.46 -2.74
CA CYS A 840 25.07 22.45 -3.18
C CYS A 840 24.60 23.07 -4.49
N ILE A 841 24.36 24.39 -4.49
CA ILE A 841 24.00 25.15 -5.69
C ILE A 841 25.26 25.58 -6.43
N ILE A 842 25.36 25.16 -7.68
CA ILE A 842 26.43 25.52 -8.60
C ILE A 842 25.93 26.66 -9.50
N ARG A 843 26.63 27.79 -9.46
CA ARG A 843 26.25 29.00 -10.21
C ARG A 843 27.08 29.10 -11.49
N MET A 844 26.41 29.23 -12.64
CA MET A 844 27.10 29.47 -13.91
C MET A 844 27.82 30.84 -13.87
N GLU A 845 29.00 30.91 -14.48
CA GLU A 845 29.77 32.16 -14.59
C GLU A 845 29.15 33.02 -15.71
N ASN A 846 28.89 34.30 -15.43
CA ASN A 846 28.19 35.20 -16.36
C ASN A 846 29.10 35.83 -17.42
#